data_AF-A0A6A5RS27-F1
#
_entry.id   AF-A0A6A5RS27-F1
#
_cell.length_a   1.000
_cell.length_b   1.000
_cell.length_c   1.000
_cell.angle_alpha   90.00
_cell.angle_beta   90.00
_cell.angle_gamma   90.00
#
_symmetry.space_group_name_H-M   'P 1'
#
loop_
_entity.id
_entity.type
_entity.pdbx_description
1 polymer ?
#
loop_
_entity_poly.entity_id
_entity_poly.type
_entity_poly.pdbx_seq_one_letter_code
_entity_poly.pdbx_strand_id
1 'polypeptide(L)'
;MAPKSRDGDTVASFNGKWVSYAHTAMAYAAFVGALVVGISLHYHKIVQNEIAGYPEEWFPSVSATIGDRYPERSVFMLFIALTSGPRLALVGLWYILTRRPNSTLPKFVAGVGVFRTLTCGGWTYVTSTDDHDWHDIFMISYLVATLPWTLGCFALSPRNPIAIRYRKLFAGSFFATLVPLVYFFIQHKVHRIPGAYTIYAFFEWSLVLLDVAFDAVTMIEFANFEIVVKDVRGVSRGAANKAVSDAVLEKEKEKDIGAVFSGAFSWVGFIDAAADVYTGFVFWSMLTALGVCVWYFPLWHMGISGYEVMVMCTISPFLLCVRSLRFLVVRHVRICHLLSLSGLLSFRAETPENRLFSAGFGVWMACLSWTATFYGERSQPHRLEARISAFSLGLIASSIAKFAFYTNNPIWPIMHEANGGWNKTGLVVAVLAILRSTRSTASSGADIPAPGPTKGSSTLSAFGIAGLFFAMHSLLSDSSTMISWVWEGYPVRGPLAVPHGAVTLLAMGFGLFIGLLAPNVSRSWAFYGVGSIGAAVLTTSKHWTGYYGALVIAIYTMAVAPALISQAARHSPAKTFGLGFLVYNFMVLFHVWVVAYAFVPGGPLVRERTDWVMTTMMLLIGAGVFSVSAQPAALKSYKGKPTVTAAASRQRSYYLYVLGFLELLAIATAYLRFPTYDYTPYHPETKSITAGIWTIHFSLDNDMWSSEHRMRDLIKELEVDVIGLLESDLQRIIMGNRDTTQFLAEDLGMYVDFGPGPNKHTWGSALLSKFPIVNSTHHLLPSPVGELAPAIEATINAYGTLVDVFVFHSGQEEDPEDRRLQSEYLAALMKATPRPAILLSYLVIKPGEGNYNTYVGEKSGMKDIDPSDWDRWCEYILYKGLKRTGYARVSRHTITDTELQVGKFVVDQPENGNDVIPEDQVAPGLRFPDLFKGEGVRGHRYHVFNEPRYYA
;
A
#
# COMPACT_ATOMS: atom_id res chain seq x y z
N MET A 1 -19.27 16.50 -47.25
CA MET A 1 -18.31 17.52 -47.74
C MET A 1 -17.01 17.37 -46.96
N ALA A 2 -15.85 17.38 -47.62
CA ALA A 2 -14.57 17.37 -46.92
C ALA A 2 -14.36 18.71 -46.18
N PRO A 3 -13.79 18.72 -44.96
CA PRO A 3 -13.43 19.97 -44.31
C PRO A 3 -12.25 20.59 -45.08
N LYS A 4 -12.46 21.76 -45.68
CA LYS A 4 -11.36 22.58 -46.22
C LYS A 4 -10.43 22.95 -45.06
N SER A 5 -9.30 22.25 -44.93
CA SER A 5 -8.17 22.75 -44.14
C SER A 5 -7.71 24.06 -44.76
N ARG A 6 -7.52 25.11 -43.96
CA ARG A 6 -6.71 26.24 -44.38
C ARG A 6 -5.31 25.72 -44.67
N ASP A 7 -4.77 26.02 -45.84
CA ASP A 7 -3.39 25.73 -46.16
C ASP A 7 -2.48 26.60 -45.28
N GLY A 8 -1.95 25.99 -44.23
CA GLY A 8 -0.80 26.52 -43.49
C GLY A 8 0.49 26.16 -44.23
N ASP A 9 1.48 27.06 -44.16
CA ASP A 9 2.74 26.91 -44.86
C ASP A 9 3.51 25.67 -44.38
N THR A 10 4.16 24.99 -45.32
CA THR A 10 5.04 23.85 -45.07
C THR A 10 6.39 24.35 -44.57
N VAL A 11 6.72 24.03 -43.33
CA VAL A 11 7.99 24.39 -42.66
C VAL A 11 9.10 23.39 -42.98
N ALA A 12 8.74 22.10 -43.13
CA ALA A 12 9.61 21.04 -43.61
C ALA A 12 8.77 19.88 -44.15
N SER A 13 9.30 19.11 -45.11
CA SER A 13 8.74 17.81 -45.48
C SER A 13 9.81 16.76 -45.76
N PHE A 14 9.48 15.49 -45.48
CA PHE A 14 10.32 14.34 -45.82
C PHE A 14 9.47 13.08 -46.03
N ASN A 15 9.98 12.13 -46.82
CA ASN A 15 9.26 10.90 -47.13
C ASN A 15 9.27 9.91 -45.96
N GLY A 16 8.14 9.28 -45.65
CA GLY A 16 7.97 8.36 -44.53
C GLY A 16 8.89 7.14 -44.56
N LYS A 17 9.35 6.71 -45.75
CA LYS A 17 10.29 5.57 -45.90
C LYS A 17 11.57 5.72 -45.07
N TRP A 18 12.00 6.96 -44.81
CA TRP A 18 13.20 7.24 -44.00
C TRP A 18 13.07 6.77 -42.55
N VAL A 19 11.84 6.70 -42.02
CA VAL A 19 11.59 6.15 -40.68
C VAL A 19 11.83 4.63 -40.65
N SER A 20 11.36 3.91 -41.68
CA SER A 20 11.63 2.47 -41.84
C SER A 20 13.13 2.20 -42.05
N TYR A 21 13.80 2.99 -42.89
CA TYR A 21 15.25 2.88 -43.08
C TYR A 21 16.03 3.11 -41.77
N ALA A 22 15.71 4.16 -41.01
CA ALA A 22 16.36 4.44 -39.74
C ALA A 22 16.15 3.30 -38.72
N HIS A 23 14.91 2.83 -38.58
CA HIS A 23 14.58 1.68 -37.73
C HIS A 23 15.39 0.43 -38.10
N THR A 24 15.33 0.00 -39.37
CA THR A 24 15.95 -1.25 -39.81
C THR A 24 17.47 -1.17 -39.81
N ALA A 25 18.06 -0.03 -40.18
CA ALA A 25 19.51 0.16 -40.12
C ALA A 25 20.05 0.14 -38.69
N MET A 26 19.38 0.83 -37.75
CA MET A 26 19.81 0.86 -36.35
C MET A 26 19.58 -0.50 -35.66
N ALA A 27 18.46 -1.18 -35.94
CA ALA A 27 18.19 -2.52 -35.41
C ALA A 27 19.25 -3.54 -35.86
N TYR A 28 19.56 -3.62 -37.16
CA TYR A 28 20.61 -4.52 -37.64
C TYR A 28 22.02 -4.10 -37.16
N ALA A 29 22.29 -2.79 -37.02
CA ALA A 29 23.55 -2.33 -36.45
C ALA A 29 23.74 -2.78 -34.98
N ALA A 30 22.66 -2.87 -34.18
CA ALA A 30 22.73 -3.41 -32.82
C ALA A 30 23.19 -4.87 -32.82
N PHE A 31 22.49 -5.73 -33.56
CA PHE A 31 22.74 -7.18 -33.59
C PHE A 31 24.07 -7.53 -34.28
N VAL A 32 24.37 -6.95 -35.44
CA VAL A 32 25.64 -7.18 -36.15
C VAL A 32 26.82 -6.55 -35.39
N GLY A 33 26.65 -5.37 -34.81
CA GLY A 33 27.68 -4.71 -34.00
C GLY A 33 28.06 -5.53 -32.78
N ALA A 34 27.07 -6.05 -32.04
CA ALA A 34 27.32 -6.94 -30.91
C ALA A 34 28.02 -8.24 -31.34
N LEU A 35 27.58 -8.89 -32.42
CA LEU A 35 28.20 -10.11 -32.93
C LEU A 35 29.67 -9.91 -33.36
N VAL A 36 29.97 -8.84 -34.10
CA VAL A 36 31.34 -8.52 -34.52
C VAL A 36 32.23 -8.26 -33.31
N VAL A 37 31.76 -7.49 -32.33
CA VAL A 37 32.53 -7.17 -31.12
C VAL A 37 32.73 -8.40 -30.23
N GLY A 38 31.67 -9.19 -30.01
CA GLY A 38 31.70 -10.42 -29.21
C GLY A 38 32.61 -11.48 -29.80
N ILE A 39 32.56 -11.72 -31.12
CA ILE A 39 33.51 -12.62 -31.79
C ILE A 39 34.94 -12.07 -31.71
N SER A 40 35.14 -10.74 -31.83
CA SER A 40 36.50 -10.16 -31.81
C SER A 40 37.17 -10.18 -30.43
N LEU A 41 36.40 -10.11 -29.34
CA LEU A 41 36.92 -9.95 -27.98
C LEU A 41 36.70 -11.16 -27.06
N HIS A 42 35.59 -11.87 -27.25
CA HIS A 42 35.09 -12.86 -26.29
C HIS A 42 34.67 -14.20 -26.92
N TYR A 43 35.04 -14.50 -28.16
CA TYR A 43 34.63 -15.69 -28.93
C TYR A 43 34.44 -16.96 -28.09
N HIS A 44 35.51 -17.50 -27.49
CA HIS A 44 35.45 -18.73 -26.68
C HIS A 44 34.49 -18.67 -25.49
N LYS A 45 34.20 -17.48 -24.96
CA LYS A 45 33.31 -17.27 -23.82
C LYS A 45 31.83 -17.10 -24.20
N ILE A 46 31.54 -16.72 -25.44
CA ILE A 46 30.15 -16.54 -25.95
C ILE A 46 29.64 -17.75 -26.73
N VAL A 47 30.53 -18.67 -27.13
CA VAL A 47 30.17 -19.99 -27.69
C VAL A 47 30.09 -21.09 -26.62
N GLN A 48 30.54 -20.82 -25.39
CA GLN A 48 30.51 -21.76 -24.28
C GLN A 48 29.11 -21.82 -23.64
N ASN A 49 28.60 -23.02 -23.39
CA ASN A 49 27.35 -23.25 -22.66
C ASN A 49 27.54 -24.26 -21.51
N GLU A 50 26.45 -24.65 -20.85
CA GLU A 50 26.42 -25.58 -19.69
C GLU A 50 26.91 -27.01 -19.99
N ILE A 51 27.04 -27.38 -21.28
CA ILE A 51 27.20 -28.76 -21.74
C ILE A 51 28.49 -28.93 -22.53
N ALA A 52 28.80 -27.97 -23.40
CA ALA A 52 29.97 -27.97 -24.26
C ALA A 52 30.47 -26.55 -24.54
N GLY A 53 31.69 -26.45 -25.07
CA GLY A 53 32.27 -25.22 -25.58
C GLY A 53 32.95 -25.48 -26.93
N TYR A 54 33.89 -24.61 -27.29
CA TYR A 54 34.72 -24.82 -28.47
C TYR A 54 35.63 -26.06 -28.29
N PRO A 55 35.76 -26.98 -29.26
CA PRO A 55 35.35 -26.85 -30.67
C PRO A 55 33.94 -27.35 -31.04
N GLU A 56 33.25 -28.08 -30.17
CA GLU A 56 31.92 -28.64 -30.47
C GLU A 56 30.87 -27.53 -30.69
N GLU A 57 30.97 -26.45 -29.91
CA GLU A 57 30.15 -25.24 -30.03
C GLU A 57 30.99 -24.08 -30.55
N TRP A 58 30.62 -23.56 -31.72
CA TRP A 58 31.48 -22.64 -32.49
C TRP A 58 30.75 -21.40 -33.04
N PHE A 59 29.43 -21.30 -32.88
CA PHE A 59 28.65 -20.09 -33.19
C PHE A 59 27.80 -19.65 -31.99
N PRO A 60 27.85 -18.38 -31.57
CA PRO A 60 27.22 -17.92 -30.34
C PRO A 60 25.72 -17.69 -30.52
N SER A 61 24.94 -17.91 -29.45
CA SER A 61 23.54 -17.52 -29.37
C SER A 61 23.36 -16.00 -29.39
N VAL A 62 22.16 -15.54 -29.76
CA VAL A 62 21.77 -14.12 -29.69
C VAL A 62 21.89 -13.64 -28.24
N SER A 63 21.31 -14.40 -27.32
CA SER A 63 21.35 -14.18 -25.87
C SER A 63 22.77 -13.98 -25.33
N ALA A 64 23.69 -14.93 -25.53
CA ALA A 64 25.07 -14.81 -25.06
C ALA A 64 25.85 -13.64 -25.72
N THR A 65 25.52 -13.31 -26.98
CA THR A 65 26.17 -12.22 -27.72
C THR A 65 25.79 -10.82 -27.22
N ILE A 66 24.60 -10.65 -26.64
CA ILE A 66 24.06 -9.32 -26.28
C ILE A 66 23.86 -9.10 -24.78
N GLY A 67 23.74 -10.17 -23.98
CA GLY A 67 23.46 -10.09 -22.54
C GLY A 67 24.68 -10.16 -21.63
N ASP A 68 25.73 -10.87 -22.04
CA ASP A 68 26.69 -11.42 -21.06
C ASP A 68 27.88 -10.50 -20.74
N ARG A 69 28.36 -9.71 -21.71
CA ARG A 69 29.71 -9.13 -21.65
C ARG A 69 29.81 -7.71 -22.22
N TYR A 70 30.62 -6.90 -21.55
CA TYR A 70 31.09 -5.62 -22.04
C TYR A 70 32.32 -5.82 -22.94
N PRO A 71 32.45 -5.16 -24.11
CA PRO A 71 31.61 -4.05 -24.59
C PRO A 71 30.47 -4.40 -25.55
N GLU A 72 30.34 -5.65 -26.01
CA GLU A 72 29.32 -6.06 -26.99
C GLU A 72 27.87 -5.79 -26.53
N ARG A 73 27.56 -6.03 -25.25
CA ARG A 73 26.30 -5.64 -24.59
C ARG A 73 26.02 -4.14 -24.71
N SER A 74 27.02 -3.30 -24.47
CA SER A 74 26.86 -1.84 -24.54
C SER A 74 26.67 -1.35 -25.97
N VAL A 75 27.30 -2.00 -26.96
CA VAL A 75 27.07 -1.73 -28.39
C VAL A 75 25.64 -2.08 -28.78
N PHE A 76 25.14 -3.25 -28.37
CA PHE A 76 23.75 -3.65 -28.57
C PHE A 76 22.77 -2.61 -27.99
N MET A 77 22.91 -2.33 -26.69
CA MET A 77 22.06 -1.39 -25.94
C MET A 77 22.02 0.00 -26.60
N LEU A 78 23.17 0.54 -27.01
CA LEU A 78 23.25 1.86 -27.65
C LEU A 78 22.43 1.92 -28.95
N PHE A 79 22.59 0.93 -29.83
CA PHE A 79 21.88 0.93 -31.10
C PHE A 79 20.38 0.61 -30.94
N ILE A 80 19.98 -0.20 -29.95
CA ILE A 80 18.55 -0.35 -29.59
C ILE A 80 17.98 0.95 -29.00
N ALA A 81 18.74 1.70 -28.17
CA ALA A 81 18.35 3.03 -27.69
C ALA A 81 18.03 3.97 -28.86
N LEU A 82 18.93 4.03 -29.85
CA LEU A 82 18.75 4.85 -31.06
C LEU A 82 17.57 4.37 -31.92
N THR A 83 17.32 3.05 -31.97
CA THR A 83 16.18 2.45 -32.69
C THR A 83 14.82 2.85 -32.09
N SER A 84 14.73 3.20 -30.81
CA SER A 84 13.47 3.46 -30.10
C SER A 84 12.61 4.58 -30.72
N GLY A 85 13.23 5.69 -31.13
CA GLY A 85 12.56 6.83 -31.78
C GLY A 85 11.96 6.44 -33.14
N PRO A 86 12.77 5.95 -34.10
CA PRO A 86 12.29 5.37 -35.35
C PRO A 86 11.24 4.27 -35.17
N ARG A 87 11.35 3.43 -34.13
CA ARG A 87 10.38 2.37 -33.82
C ARG A 87 9.00 2.93 -33.48
N LEU A 88 8.93 3.86 -32.53
CA LEU A 88 7.67 4.50 -32.14
C LEU A 88 7.06 5.31 -33.29
N ALA A 89 7.91 5.98 -34.08
CA ALA A 89 7.47 6.66 -35.30
C ALA A 89 6.90 5.68 -36.35
N LEU A 90 7.51 4.50 -36.54
CA LEU A 90 7.01 3.45 -37.43
C LEU A 90 5.62 2.95 -36.99
N VAL A 91 5.42 2.66 -35.69
CA VAL A 91 4.12 2.25 -35.14
C VAL A 91 3.07 3.38 -35.32
N GLY A 92 3.45 4.63 -35.09
CA GLY A 92 2.57 5.79 -35.28
C GLY A 92 2.16 6.01 -36.74
N LEU A 93 3.10 5.92 -37.69
CA LEU A 93 2.83 6.00 -39.13
C LEU A 93 1.99 4.83 -39.61
N TRP A 94 2.23 3.62 -39.08
CA TRP A 94 1.41 2.44 -39.39
C TRP A 94 -0.04 2.64 -38.94
N TYR A 95 -0.28 3.19 -37.75
CA TYR A 95 -1.61 3.56 -37.30
C TYR A 95 -2.26 4.62 -38.20
N ILE A 96 -1.53 5.67 -38.59
CA ILE A 96 -2.05 6.74 -39.46
C ILE A 96 -2.46 6.17 -40.83
N LEU A 97 -1.63 5.33 -41.44
CA LEU A 97 -1.91 4.65 -42.71
C LEU A 97 -3.15 3.74 -42.63
N THR A 98 -3.27 2.99 -41.54
CA THR A 98 -4.30 1.93 -41.42
C THR A 98 -5.61 2.40 -40.79
N ARG A 99 -5.65 3.60 -40.21
CA ARG A 99 -6.84 4.18 -39.58
C ARG A 99 -8.01 4.32 -40.56
N ARG A 100 -9.11 3.61 -40.29
CA ARG A 100 -10.38 3.74 -41.01
C ARG A 100 -11.50 4.22 -40.07
N PRO A 101 -12.51 4.97 -40.57
CA PRO A 101 -13.72 5.23 -39.82
C PRO A 101 -14.36 3.91 -39.33
N ASN A 102 -14.90 3.92 -38.11
CA ASN A 102 -15.61 2.79 -37.49
C ASN A 102 -14.82 1.47 -37.37
N SER A 103 -13.48 1.50 -37.41
CA SER A 103 -12.64 0.32 -37.13
C SER A 103 -11.79 0.53 -35.88
N THR A 104 -11.87 -0.42 -34.95
CA THR A 104 -11.05 -0.47 -33.72
C THR A 104 -9.70 -1.17 -33.94
N LEU A 105 -9.61 -2.07 -34.93
CA LEU A 105 -8.42 -2.89 -35.19
C LEU A 105 -7.12 -2.06 -35.37
N PRO A 106 -7.08 -0.92 -36.11
CA PRO A 106 -5.88 -0.07 -36.17
C PRO A 106 -5.41 0.44 -34.80
N LYS A 107 -6.35 0.77 -33.90
CA LYS A 107 -6.02 1.24 -32.54
C LYS A 107 -5.44 0.11 -31.69
N PHE A 108 -6.02 -1.09 -31.79
CA PHE A 108 -5.52 -2.28 -31.11
C PHE A 108 -4.09 -2.62 -31.57
N VAL A 109 -3.86 -2.68 -32.89
CA VAL A 109 -2.53 -2.97 -33.46
C VAL A 109 -1.51 -1.90 -33.05
N ALA A 110 -1.89 -0.62 -33.03
CA ALA A 110 -1.02 0.44 -32.51
C ALA A 110 -0.64 0.23 -31.03
N GLY A 111 -1.60 -0.15 -30.18
CA GLY A 111 -1.36 -0.48 -28.77
C GLY A 111 -0.42 -1.67 -28.60
N VAL A 112 -0.64 -2.75 -29.34
CA VAL A 112 0.25 -3.93 -29.35
C VAL A 112 1.66 -3.55 -29.84
N GLY A 113 1.78 -2.68 -30.85
CA GLY A 113 3.07 -2.19 -31.34
C GLY A 113 3.86 -1.37 -30.31
N VAL A 114 3.17 -0.52 -29.53
CA VAL A 114 3.78 0.21 -28.41
C VAL A 114 4.18 -0.76 -27.30
N PHE A 115 3.30 -1.67 -26.89
CA PHE A 115 3.60 -2.69 -25.87
C PHE A 115 4.83 -3.53 -26.25
N ARG A 116 4.85 -4.08 -27.46
CA ARG A 116 5.99 -4.82 -28.02
C ARG A 116 7.28 -3.98 -28.11
N THR A 117 7.17 -2.66 -28.28
CA THR A 117 8.34 -1.77 -28.25
C THR A 117 8.88 -1.59 -26.83
N LEU A 118 8.00 -1.47 -25.83
CA LEU A 118 8.38 -1.35 -24.41
C LEU A 118 8.97 -2.66 -23.87
N THR A 119 8.37 -3.82 -24.16
CA THR A 119 8.91 -5.12 -23.72
C THR A 119 10.24 -5.45 -24.39
N CYS A 120 10.47 -4.99 -25.62
CA CYS A 120 11.79 -5.07 -26.27
C CYS A 120 12.86 -4.31 -25.50
N GLY A 121 12.54 -3.09 -25.03
CA GLY A 121 13.39 -2.33 -24.13
C GLY A 121 13.61 -3.07 -22.81
N GLY A 122 12.56 -3.65 -22.25
CA GLY A 122 12.60 -4.46 -21.03
C GLY A 122 13.70 -5.52 -21.05
N TRP A 123 13.63 -6.48 -21.98
CA TRP A 123 14.64 -7.55 -22.07
C TRP A 123 16.01 -7.07 -22.61
N THR A 124 16.06 -5.93 -23.30
CA THR A 124 17.34 -5.32 -23.73
C THR A 124 18.12 -4.74 -22.55
N TYR A 125 17.45 -4.03 -21.64
CA TYR A 125 18.10 -3.31 -20.54
C TYR A 125 18.17 -4.10 -19.23
N VAL A 126 17.20 -4.97 -19.00
CA VAL A 126 17.26 -6.02 -17.98
C VAL A 126 17.78 -7.28 -18.67
N THR A 127 19.08 -7.54 -18.58
CA THR A 127 19.72 -8.71 -19.20
C THR A 127 19.56 -9.94 -18.32
N SER A 128 19.64 -11.13 -18.93
CA SER A 128 19.65 -12.43 -18.25
C SER A 128 20.71 -12.56 -17.14
N THR A 129 21.80 -11.80 -17.24
CA THR A 129 22.88 -11.68 -16.25
C THR A 129 22.55 -10.81 -15.04
N ASP A 130 21.63 -9.85 -15.20
CA ASP A 130 21.29 -8.86 -14.18
C ASP A 130 20.05 -9.30 -13.39
N ASP A 131 19.02 -9.79 -14.10
CA ASP A 131 17.80 -10.38 -13.53
C ASP A 131 17.16 -11.32 -14.57
N HIS A 132 17.28 -12.63 -14.32
CA HIS A 132 16.84 -13.67 -15.26
C HIS A 132 15.31 -13.71 -15.41
N ASP A 133 14.57 -13.54 -14.32
CA ASP A 133 13.11 -13.68 -14.30
C ASP A 133 12.43 -12.51 -15.02
N TRP A 134 12.87 -11.28 -14.76
CA TRP A 134 12.36 -10.11 -15.48
C TRP A 134 12.77 -10.13 -16.96
N HIS A 135 13.99 -10.57 -17.29
CA HIS A 135 14.42 -10.75 -18.67
C HIS A 135 13.48 -11.68 -19.44
N ASP A 136 13.19 -12.85 -18.88
CA ASP A 136 12.29 -13.84 -19.48
C ASP A 136 10.85 -13.33 -19.58
N ILE A 137 10.32 -12.65 -18.55
CA ILE A 137 8.98 -12.04 -18.60
C ILE A 137 8.87 -11.04 -19.76
N PHE A 138 9.87 -10.18 -19.95
CA PHE A 138 9.88 -9.21 -21.05
C PHE A 138 10.06 -9.86 -22.42
N MET A 139 10.93 -10.89 -22.54
CA MET A 139 11.15 -11.65 -23.77
C MET A 139 9.89 -12.43 -24.18
N ILE A 140 9.28 -13.17 -23.26
CA ILE A 140 8.03 -13.92 -23.51
C ILE A 140 6.91 -12.95 -23.88
N SER A 141 6.76 -11.82 -23.16
CA SER A 141 5.77 -10.80 -23.48
C SER A 141 5.96 -10.19 -24.87
N TYR A 142 7.21 -10.01 -25.31
CA TYR A 142 7.55 -9.58 -26.68
C TYR A 142 7.15 -10.63 -27.73
N LEU A 143 7.50 -11.90 -27.51
CA LEU A 143 7.18 -13.00 -28.43
C LEU A 143 5.66 -13.22 -28.53
N VAL A 144 4.94 -13.24 -27.41
CA VAL A 144 3.47 -13.33 -27.38
C VAL A 144 2.82 -12.14 -28.09
N ALA A 145 3.33 -10.92 -27.91
CA ALA A 145 2.83 -9.73 -28.62
C ALA A 145 3.18 -9.69 -30.12
N THR A 146 4.16 -10.48 -30.57
CA THR A 146 4.57 -10.55 -31.98
C THR A 146 3.49 -11.21 -32.85
N LEU A 147 2.72 -12.16 -32.32
CA LEU A 147 1.59 -12.78 -33.03
C LEU A 147 0.43 -11.80 -33.35
N PRO A 148 -0.19 -11.09 -32.38
CA PRO A 148 -1.24 -10.11 -32.67
C PRO A 148 -0.72 -8.88 -33.43
N TRP A 149 0.56 -8.50 -33.27
CA TRP A 149 1.19 -7.49 -34.13
C TRP A 149 1.20 -7.95 -35.59
N THR A 150 1.74 -9.14 -35.85
CA THR A 150 1.90 -9.70 -37.19
C THR A 150 0.55 -9.90 -37.89
N LEU A 151 -0.40 -10.58 -37.23
CA LEU A 151 -1.76 -10.80 -37.74
C LEU A 151 -2.50 -9.47 -37.96
N GLY A 152 -2.33 -8.52 -37.04
CA GLY A 152 -2.89 -7.17 -37.15
C GLY A 152 -2.34 -6.39 -38.34
N CYS A 153 -1.02 -6.42 -38.55
CA CYS A 153 -0.37 -5.83 -39.72
C CYS A 153 -0.84 -6.49 -41.02
N PHE A 154 -1.03 -7.81 -41.07
CA PHE A 154 -1.59 -8.49 -42.23
C PHE A 154 -3.03 -8.06 -42.54
N ALA A 155 -3.90 -8.02 -41.53
CA ALA A 155 -5.31 -7.66 -41.70
C ALA A 155 -5.49 -6.19 -42.14
N LEU A 156 -4.52 -5.32 -41.83
CA LEU A 156 -4.57 -3.90 -42.12
C LEU A 156 -3.71 -3.45 -43.32
N SER A 157 -2.78 -4.29 -43.80
CA SER A 157 -1.83 -3.93 -44.87
C SER A 157 -2.58 -3.46 -46.13
N PRO A 158 -2.15 -2.33 -46.75
CA PRO A 158 -2.70 -1.88 -48.02
C PRO A 158 -2.57 -2.94 -49.11
N ARG A 159 -3.38 -2.82 -50.17
CA ARG A 159 -3.37 -3.73 -51.34
C ARG A 159 -2.14 -3.49 -52.25
N ASN A 160 -0.94 -3.61 -51.69
CA ASN A 160 0.32 -3.62 -52.42
C ASN A 160 0.82 -5.09 -52.53
N PRO A 161 0.85 -5.69 -53.73
CA PRO A 161 1.19 -7.10 -53.89
C PRO A 161 2.64 -7.43 -53.48
N ILE A 162 3.56 -6.46 -53.61
CA ILE A 162 4.97 -6.62 -53.25
C ILE A 162 5.12 -6.65 -51.72
N ALA A 163 4.53 -5.66 -51.03
CA ALA A 163 4.55 -5.60 -49.56
C ALA A 163 3.89 -6.83 -48.92
N ILE A 164 2.71 -7.24 -49.42
CA ILE A 164 2.01 -8.44 -48.93
C ILE A 164 2.85 -9.70 -49.17
N ARG A 165 3.53 -9.83 -50.32
CA ARG A 165 4.42 -10.98 -50.61
C ARG A 165 5.58 -11.06 -49.62
N TYR A 166 6.29 -9.96 -49.36
CA TYR A 166 7.41 -9.96 -48.42
C TYR A 166 6.95 -10.15 -46.97
N ARG A 167 5.85 -9.53 -46.55
CA ARG A 167 5.27 -9.79 -45.21
C ARG A 167 4.92 -11.27 -45.03
N LYS A 168 4.24 -11.88 -46.01
CA LYS A 168 3.91 -13.32 -46.00
C LYS A 168 5.15 -14.20 -45.93
N LEU A 169 6.19 -13.86 -46.70
CA LEU A 169 7.46 -14.57 -46.67
C LEU A 169 8.11 -14.47 -45.28
N PHE A 170 8.37 -13.26 -44.78
CA PHE A 170 9.10 -13.08 -43.52
C PHE A 170 8.35 -13.63 -42.30
N ALA A 171 7.04 -13.39 -42.19
CA ALA A 171 6.25 -13.95 -41.10
C ALA A 171 6.09 -15.47 -41.22
N GLY A 172 5.89 -15.99 -42.44
CA GLY A 172 5.80 -17.43 -42.69
C GLY A 172 7.11 -18.14 -42.33
N SER A 173 8.25 -17.57 -42.74
CA SER A 173 9.58 -18.03 -42.34
C SER A 173 9.79 -17.91 -40.84
N PHE A 174 9.41 -16.81 -40.19
CA PHE A 174 9.55 -16.63 -38.74
C PHE A 174 8.83 -17.75 -37.97
N PHE A 175 7.54 -17.97 -38.23
CA PHE A 175 6.79 -19.02 -37.54
C PHE A 175 7.24 -20.44 -37.94
N ALA A 176 7.72 -20.65 -39.17
CA ALA A 176 8.30 -21.92 -39.58
C ALA A 176 9.63 -22.22 -38.86
N THR A 177 10.45 -21.21 -38.62
CA THR A 177 11.75 -21.32 -37.92
C THR A 177 11.60 -21.68 -36.44
N LEU A 178 10.45 -21.41 -35.80
CA LEU A 178 10.18 -21.84 -34.43
C LEU A 178 10.19 -23.37 -34.26
N VAL A 179 9.80 -24.13 -35.29
CA VAL A 179 9.75 -25.60 -35.22
C VAL A 179 11.14 -26.23 -35.05
N PRO A 180 12.13 -25.98 -35.93
CA PRO A 180 13.49 -26.47 -35.71
C PRO A 180 14.17 -25.82 -34.51
N LEU A 181 13.88 -24.54 -34.19
CA LEU A 181 14.40 -23.89 -32.97
C LEU A 181 14.03 -24.70 -31.72
N VAL A 182 12.74 -25.00 -31.51
CA VAL A 182 12.26 -25.78 -30.36
C VAL A 182 12.84 -27.19 -30.36
N TYR A 183 12.95 -27.83 -31.53
CA TYR A 183 13.58 -29.15 -31.64
C TYR A 183 15.05 -29.13 -31.16
N PHE A 184 15.88 -28.22 -31.67
CA PHE A 184 17.29 -28.14 -31.28
C PHE A 184 17.49 -27.61 -29.85
N PHE A 185 16.58 -26.78 -29.34
CA PHE A 185 16.54 -26.41 -27.92
C PHE A 185 16.34 -27.64 -27.02
N ILE A 186 15.44 -28.56 -27.39
CA ILE A 186 15.23 -29.82 -26.67
C ILE A 186 16.45 -30.75 -26.80
N GLN A 187 17.07 -30.85 -27.99
CA GLN A 187 18.31 -31.63 -28.17
C GLN A 187 19.45 -31.11 -27.29
N HIS A 188 19.56 -29.78 -27.12
CA HIS A 188 20.51 -29.15 -26.21
C HIS A 188 20.12 -29.36 -24.73
N LYS A 189 18.99 -28.80 -24.25
CA LYS A 189 18.68 -28.77 -22.80
C LYS A 189 18.26 -30.12 -22.21
N VAL A 190 17.53 -30.96 -22.95
CA VAL A 190 17.00 -32.23 -22.45
C VAL A 190 17.93 -33.40 -22.79
N HIS A 191 18.34 -33.52 -24.05
CA HIS A 191 19.17 -34.64 -24.51
C HIS A 191 20.69 -34.40 -24.39
N ARG A 192 21.10 -33.17 -24.04
CA ARG A 192 22.50 -32.78 -23.79
C ARG A 192 23.48 -33.12 -24.90
N ILE A 193 23.03 -32.97 -26.15
CA ILE A 193 23.85 -33.27 -27.34
C ILE A 193 24.82 -32.10 -27.64
N PRO A 194 26.14 -32.32 -27.65
CA PRO A 194 27.12 -31.30 -28.04
C PRO A 194 26.92 -30.85 -29.50
N GLY A 195 27.06 -29.55 -29.77
CA GLY A 195 26.87 -28.96 -31.10
C GLY A 195 25.40 -28.63 -31.44
N ALA A 196 24.44 -29.10 -30.64
CA ALA A 196 23.03 -28.77 -30.83
C ALA A 196 22.74 -27.29 -30.53
N TYR A 197 23.52 -26.64 -29.65
CA TYR A 197 23.32 -25.24 -29.30
C TYR A 197 23.73 -24.29 -30.43
N THR A 198 24.82 -24.60 -31.14
CA THR A 198 25.25 -23.91 -32.36
C THR A 198 24.15 -23.94 -33.44
N ILE A 199 23.48 -25.08 -33.64
CA ILE A 199 22.38 -25.20 -34.60
C ILE A 199 21.15 -24.41 -34.12
N TYR A 200 20.83 -24.47 -32.83
CA TYR A 200 19.79 -23.63 -32.21
C TYR A 200 20.07 -22.13 -32.43
N ALA A 201 21.31 -21.68 -32.21
CA ALA A 201 21.71 -20.29 -32.37
C ALA A 201 21.46 -19.78 -33.81
N PHE A 202 21.75 -20.57 -34.85
CA PHE A 202 21.43 -20.15 -36.23
C PHE A 202 19.94 -19.87 -36.44
N PHE A 203 19.05 -20.63 -35.79
CA PHE A 203 17.60 -20.38 -35.85
C PHE A 203 17.18 -19.18 -34.98
N GLU A 204 17.79 -18.98 -33.82
CA GLU A 204 17.58 -17.81 -32.94
C GLU A 204 17.96 -16.50 -33.67
N TRP A 205 19.15 -16.44 -34.28
CA TRP A 205 19.59 -15.33 -35.13
C TRP A 205 18.67 -15.13 -36.33
N SER A 206 18.20 -16.23 -36.95
CA SER A 206 17.25 -16.14 -38.07
C SER A 206 15.92 -15.51 -37.67
N LEU A 207 15.38 -15.82 -36.48
CA LEU A 207 14.13 -15.22 -35.99
C LEU A 207 14.26 -13.71 -35.83
N VAL A 208 15.34 -13.24 -35.20
CA VAL A 208 15.63 -11.80 -35.04
C VAL A 208 15.71 -11.10 -36.38
N LEU A 209 16.45 -11.67 -37.35
CA LEU A 209 16.61 -11.08 -38.67
C LEU A 209 15.27 -11.03 -39.44
N LEU A 210 14.46 -12.08 -39.36
CA LEU A 210 13.16 -12.16 -40.02
C LEU A 210 12.13 -11.19 -39.41
N ASP A 211 12.20 -10.95 -38.11
CA ASP A 211 11.30 -10.04 -37.39
C ASP A 211 11.58 -8.57 -37.73
N VAL A 212 12.86 -8.18 -37.71
CA VAL A 212 13.28 -6.85 -38.20
C VAL A 212 12.96 -6.68 -39.69
N ALA A 213 13.11 -7.74 -40.51
CA ALA A 213 12.73 -7.74 -41.92
C ALA A 213 11.22 -7.58 -42.13
N PHE A 214 10.37 -8.19 -41.31
CA PHE A 214 8.91 -8.04 -41.39
C PHE A 214 8.48 -6.58 -41.20
N ASP A 215 9.06 -5.89 -40.21
CA ASP A 215 8.77 -4.47 -39.98
C ASP A 215 9.49 -3.56 -41.00
N ALA A 216 10.62 -3.99 -41.58
CA ALA A 216 11.28 -3.28 -42.69
C ALA A 216 10.38 -3.13 -43.93
N VAL A 217 9.45 -4.08 -44.19
CA VAL A 217 8.52 -3.99 -45.33
C VAL A 217 7.69 -2.70 -45.34
N THR A 218 7.51 -2.06 -44.17
CA THR A 218 6.89 -0.73 -44.07
C THR A 218 7.55 0.31 -45.00
N MET A 219 8.82 0.16 -45.39
CA MET A 219 9.49 1.06 -46.34
C MET A 219 8.76 1.18 -47.68
N ILE A 220 8.12 0.10 -48.15
CA ILE A 220 7.37 0.05 -49.43
C ILE A 220 6.02 0.75 -49.27
N GLU A 221 5.41 0.61 -48.09
CA GLU A 221 4.10 1.20 -47.77
C GLU A 221 4.27 2.71 -47.45
N PHE A 222 5.34 3.08 -46.74
CA PHE A 222 5.69 4.46 -46.36
C PHE A 222 6.37 5.26 -47.48
N ALA A 223 6.83 4.63 -48.56
CA ALA A 223 7.29 5.36 -49.76
C ALA A 223 6.19 6.26 -50.35
N ASN A 224 4.92 5.91 -50.13
CA ASN A 224 3.75 6.67 -50.58
C ASN A 224 3.29 7.75 -49.57
N PHE A 225 4.01 7.94 -48.46
CA PHE A 225 3.74 8.98 -47.47
C PHE A 225 4.79 10.08 -47.50
N GLU A 226 4.31 11.32 -47.51
CA GLU A 226 5.11 12.49 -47.19
C GLU A 226 4.67 13.03 -45.83
N ILE A 227 5.63 13.20 -44.92
CA ILE A 227 5.41 13.82 -43.61
C ILE A 227 5.66 15.30 -43.80
N VAL A 228 4.58 16.08 -43.77
CA VAL A 228 4.62 17.54 -43.98
C VAL A 228 4.37 18.24 -42.66
N VAL A 229 5.36 18.98 -42.17
CA VAL A 229 5.25 19.82 -40.96
C VAL A 229 4.66 21.17 -41.38
N LYS A 230 3.36 21.37 -41.12
CA LYS A 230 2.65 22.63 -41.44
C LYS A 230 2.41 23.48 -40.20
N ASP A 231 2.59 24.80 -40.29
CA ASP A 231 2.08 25.73 -39.27
C ASP A 231 0.60 26.02 -39.50
N VAL A 232 -0.26 25.17 -38.93
CA VAL A 232 -1.72 25.22 -39.11
C VAL A 232 -2.39 26.37 -38.35
N ARG A 233 -1.65 27.09 -37.48
CA ARG A 233 -2.21 28.15 -36.62
C ARG A 233 -1.55 29.51 -36.80
N GLY A 234 -0.53 29.60 -37.66
CA GLY A 234 0.34 30.77 -37.69
C GLY A 234 0.94 31.01 -36.31
N VAL A 235 1.44 29.99 -35.59
CA VAL A 235 2.14 30.25 -34.32
C VAL A 235 3.46 31.00 -34.59
N SER A 236 4.02 30.84 -35.79
CA SER A 236 5.08 31.70 -36.33
C SER A 236 4.65 33.16 -36.59
N ARG A 237 3.34 33.46 -36.75
CA ARG A 237 2.76 34.82 -36.93
C ARG A 237 1.31 34.91 -36.39
N GLY A 238 1.17 35.29 -35.13
CA GLY A 238 0.01 34.91 -34.29
C GLY A 238 -1.40 35.45 -34.61
N ALA A 239 -2.37 34.65 -34.13
CA ALA A 239 -3.68 35.00 -33.55
C ALA A 239 -5.01 34.89 -34.37
N ALA A 240 -6.02 34.33 -33.66
CA ALA A 240 -7.47 34.64 -33.66
C ALA A 240 -8.53 33.71 -34.33
N ASN A 241 -9.38 33.11 -33.46
CA ASN A 241 -10.86 32.97 -33.50
C ASN A 241 -11.60 32.23 -34.67
N LYS A 242 -12.32 31.13 -34.41
CA LYS A 242 -13.78 30.99 -34.05
C LYS A 242 -14.74 31.32 -35.21
N ALA A 243 -15.77 30.51 -35.51
CA ALA A 243 -16.93 30.28 -34.62
C ALA A 243 -17.43 28.81 -34.53
N VAL A 244 -18.72 28.63 -34.20
CA VAL A 244 -19.29 27.51 -33.39
C VAL A 244 -20.83 27.47 -33.51
N SER A 245 -21.47 26.29 -33.65
CA SER A 245 -22.80 26.02 -33.00
C SER A 245 -23.28 24.55 -32.92
N ASP A 246 -23.47 23.82 -34.03
CA ASP A 246 -24.49 22.73 -34.02
C ASP A 246 -23.96 21.31 -33.68
N ALA A 247 -22.67 21.04 -33.87
CA ALA A 247 -22.04 19.77 -33.48
C ALA A 247 -21.73 19.69 -31.96
N VAL A 248 -22.63 20.21 -31.13
CA VAL A 248 -22.40 20.46 -29.70
C VAL A 248 -23.08 19.44 -28.79
N LEU A 249 -24.34 19.05 -29.04
CA LEU A 249 -25.14 18.28 -28.09
C LEU A 249 -24.71 16.81 -27.91
N GLU A 250 -24.55 16.01 -28.98
CA GLU A 250 -24.06 14.62 -28.83
C GLU A 250 -22.59 14.57 -28.41
N LYS A 251 -21.83 15.59 -28.82
CA LYS A 251 -20.40 15.69 -28.54
C LYS A 251 -20.11 16.13 -27.10
N GLU A 252 -21.10 16.53 -26.30
CA GLU A 252 -20.91 17.04 -24.93
C GLU A 252 -20.47 15.94 -23.94
N LYS A 253 -21.07 14.74 -23.98
CA LYS A 253 -20.71 13.64 -23.06
C LYS A 253 -19.28 13.10 -23.27
N GLU A 254 -18.85 12.91 -24.52
CA GLU A 254 -17.47 12.52 -24.81
C GLU A 254 -16.47 13.68 -24.62
N LYS A 255 -16.93 14.94 -24.74
CA LYS A 255 -16.09 16.11 -24.48
C LYS A 255 -15.73 16.28 -23.02
N ASP A 256 -16.56 15.97 -22.03
CA ASP A 256 -16.20 16.32 -20.64
C ASP A 256 -14.96 15.56 -20.15
N ILE A 257 -14.82 14.27 -20.45
CA ILE A 257 -13.59 13.51 -20.15
C ILE A 257 -12.44 13.94 -21.08
N GLY A 258 -12.71 14.04 -22.39
CA GLY A 258 -11.69 14.44 -23.36
C GLY A 258 -11.14 15.86 -23.15
N ALA A 259 -11.96 16.79 -22.65
CA ALA A 259 -11.61 18.19 -22.43
C ALA A 259 -10.66 18.35 -21.25
N VAL A 260 -10.88 17.60 -20.16
CA VAL A 260 -9.98 17.55 -18.99
C VAL A 260 -8.55 17.25 -19.43
N PHE A 261 -8.37 16.27 -20.31
CA PHE A 261 -7.04 15.89 -20.82
C PHE A 261 -6.61 16.61 -22.11
N SER A 262 -7.40 17.55 -22.65
CA SER A 262 -7.11 18.26 -23.92
C SER A 262 -6.18 19.48 -23.80
N GLY A 263 -5.91 19.93 -22.58
CA GLY A 263 -5.07 21.09 -22.32
C GLY A 263 -3.57 20.79 -22.45
N ALA A 264 -2.80 21.73 -23.00
CA ALA A 264 -1.34 21.64 -22.97
C ALA A 264 -0.83 21.53 -21.52
N PHE A 265 -0.01 20.51 -21.26
CA PHE A 265 0.59 20.25 -19.95
C PHE A 265 1.48 21.42 -19.51
N SER A 266 1.54 21.68 -18.20
CA SER A 266 2.36 22.75 -17.62
C SER A 266 2.93 22.27 -16.31
N TRP A 267 4.26 22.13 -16.26
CA TRP A 267 5.01 21.77 -15.07
C TRP A 267 4.65 22.66 -13.87
N VAL A 268 4.46 23.96 -14.10
CA VAL A 268 4.08 24.93 -13.06
C VAL A 268 2.77 24.52 -12.37
N GLY A 269 1.76 24.12 -13.15
CA GLY A 269 0.44 23.74 -12.63
C GLY A 269 0.41 22.33 -12.03
N PHE A 270 1.24 21.42 -12.52
CA PHE A 270 1.44 20.10 -11.90
C PHE A 270 2.14 20.24 -10.53
N ILE A 271 3.19 21.07 -10.44
CA ILE A 271 3.90 21.37 -9.18
C ILE A 271 2.95 22.06 -8.18
N ASP A 272 2.05 22.93 -8.64
CA ASP A 272 1.01 23.52 -7.77
C ASP A 272 0.09 22.43 -7.19
N ALA A 273 -0.43 21.53 -8.03
CA ALA A 273 -1.28 20.44 -7.58
C ALA A 273 -0.56 19.48 -6.63
N ALA A 274 0.71 19.14 -6.91
CA ALA A 274 1.53 18.31 -6.04
C ALA A 274 1.79 18.97 -4.68
N ALA A 275 2.07 20.27 -4.65
CA ALA A 275 2.23 21.04 -3.39
C ALA A 275 0.92 21.11 -2.58
N ASP A 276 -0.22 21.27 -3.25
CA ASP A 276 -1.53 21.24 -2.62
C ASP A 276 -1.82 19.85 -2.00
N VAL A 277 -1.59 18.77 -2.75
CA VAL A 277 -1.75 17.38 -2.28
C VAL A 277 -0.81 17.08 -1.11
N TYR A 278 0.45 17.53 -1.17
CA TYR A 278 1.41 17.36 -0.08
C TYR A 278 0.97 18.09 1.19
N THR A 279 0.38 19.29 1.06
CA THR A 279 -0.23 20.00 2.20
C THR A 279 -1.39 19.18 2.82
N GLY A 280 -2.13 18.43 2.00
CA GLY A 280 -3.17 17.51 2.46
C GLY A 280 -2.60 16.27 3.16
N PHE A 281 -1.55 15.68 2.60
CA PHE A 281 -0.79 14.57 3.20
C PHE A 281 -0.28 14.94 4.60
N VAL A 282 0.28 16.15 4.77
CA VAL A 282 0.74 16.66 6.07
C VAL A 282 -0.40 16.76 7.08
N PHE A 283 -1.59 17.24 6.68
CA PHE A 283 -2.77 17.25 7.57
C PHE A 283 -3.14 15.84 8.03
N TRP A 284 -3.28 14.88 7.11
CA TRP A 284 -3.67 13.52 7.45
C TRP A 284 -2.62 12.79 8.30
N SER A 285 -1.34 13.05 8.04
CA SER A 285 -0.23 12.54 8.86
C SER A 285 -0.33 13.03 10.31
N MET A 286 -0.59 14.33 10.54
CA MET A 286 -0.75 14.86 11.90
C MET A 286 -2.04 14.40 12.58
N LEU A 287 -3.16 14.31 11.84
CA LEU A 287 -4.45 13.86 12.42
C LEU A 287 -4.41 12.37 12.84
N THR A 288 -3.77 11.51 12.04
CA THR A 288 -3.62 10.08 12.34
C THR A 288 -2.64 9.80 13.47
N ALA A 289 -1.62 10.64 13.65
CA ALA A 289 -0.71 10.56 14.80
C ALA A 289 -1.37 10.93 16.14
N LEU A 290 -2.39 11.81 16.13
CA LEU A 290 -2.93 12.38 17.36
C LEU A 290 -3.47 11.31 18.30
N GLY A 291 -4.14 10.28 17.76
CA GLY A 291 -4.64 9.15 18.54
C GLY A 291 -3.51 8.50 19.36
N VAL A 292 -2.43 8.12 18.67
CA VAL A 292 -1.27 7.44 19.27
C VAL A 292 -0.61 8.29 20.36
N CYS A 293 -0.40 9.57 20.07
CA CYS A 293 0.24 10.48 21.03
C CYS A 293 -0.63 10.77 22.26
N VAL A 294 -1.96 10.69 22.13
CA VAL A 294 -2.88 10.85 23.26
C VAL A 294 -2.97 9.56 24.06
N TRP A 295 -3.16 8.41 23.40
CA TRP A 295 -3.48 7.15 24.08
C TRP A 295 -2.31 6.51 24.80
N TYR A 296 -1.07 6.87 24.46
CA TYR A 296 0.12 6.55 25.26
C TYR A 296 -0.09 6.81 26.77
N PHE A 297 -0.65 7.96 27.17
CA PHE A 297 -0.80 8.30 28.58
C PHE A 297 -1.77 7.38 29.35
N PRO A 298 -3.04 7.19 28.94
CA PRO A 298 -3.95 6.30 29.65
C PRO A 298 -3.53 4.82 29.65
N LEU A 299 -2.71 4.38 28.69
CA LEU A 299 -2.13 3.03 28.69
C LEU A 299 -1.07 2.90 29.80
N TRP A 300 -0.09 3.81 29.86
CA TRP A 300 0.93 3.80 30.93
C TRP A 300 0.38 4.12 32.33
N HIS A 301 -0.75 4.83 32.42
CA HIS A 301 -1.43 5.12 33.69
C HIS A 301 -2.52 4.11 34.06
N MET A 302 -2.84 3.13 33.19
CA MET A 302 -3.94 2.16 33.34
C MET A 302 -5.27 2.84 33.73
N GLY A 303 -5.58 3.99 33.12
CA GLY A 303 -6.73 4.81 33.49
C GLY A 303 -6.69 6.23 32.91
N ILE A 304 -7.73 7.03 33.17
CA ILE A 304 -7.86 8.40 32.63
C ILE A 304 -6.76 9.30 33.21
N SER A 305 -5.87 9.77 32.34
CA SER A 305 -4.69 10.58 32.68
C SER A 305 -4.94 12.10 32.70
N GLY A 306 -6.03 12.55 32.05
CA GLY A 306 -6.33 13.95 31.78
C GLY A 306 -5.82 14.42 30.41
N TYR A 307 -4.83 13.77 29.81
CA TYR A 307 -4.31 14.10 28.48
C TYR A 307 -5.31 13.78 27.35
N GLU A 308 -6.35 12.97 27.62
CA GLU A 308 -7.40 12.62 26.65
C GLU A 308 -8.17 13.86 26.16
N VAL A 309 -8.15 14.96 26.95
CA VAL A 309 -8.70 16.26 26.53
C VAL A 309 -8.08 16.77 25.23
N MET A 310 -6.86 16.35 24.87
CA MET A 310 -6.16 16.73 23.65
C MET A 310 -6.83 16.20 22.36
N VAL A 311 -7.72 15.21 22.45
CA VAL A 311 -8.61 14.83 21.32
C VAL A 311 -9.43 16.06 20.84
N MET A 312 -9.73 17.00 21.74
CA MET A 312 -10.46 18.21 21.43
C MET A 312 -9.70 19.18 20.52
N CYS A 313 -8.43 18.95 20.19
CA CYS A 313 -7.65 19.87 19.36
C CYS A 313 -8.27 20.16 17.98
N THR A 314 -9.05 19.21 17.44
CA THR A 314 -9.72 19.34 16.14
C THR A 314 -10.83 20.40 16.09
N ILE A 315 -11.39 20.84 17.22
CA ILE A 315 -12.56 21.75 17.26
C ILE A 315 -12.21 23.22 16.97
N SER A 316 -10.94 23.53 16.72
CA SER A 316 -10.41 24.87 16.46
C SER A 316 -11.21 25.72 15.45
N PRO A 317 -11.94 25.18 14.44
CA PRO A 317 -12.78 26.00 13.57
C PRO A 317 -13.93 26.76 14.26
N PHE A 318 -14.27 26.46 15.52
CA PHE A 318 -15.17 27.32 16.30
C PHE A 318 -14.67 28.76 16.43
N LEU A 319 -13.35 29.00 16.43
CA LEU A 319 -12.76 30.35 16.43
C LEU A 319 -13.21 31.20 15.23
N LEU A 320 -13.54 30.56 14.10
CA LEU A 320 -14.05 31.24 12.89
C LEU A 320 -15.50 31.75 13.06
N CYS A 321 -16.16 31.50 14.19
CA CYS A 321 -17.40 32.18 14.55
C CYS A 321 -17.17 33.69 14.70
N VAL A 322 -16.09 34.07 15.37
CA VAL A 322 -15.68 35.46 15.61
C VAL A 322 -15.24 36.10 14.29
N ARG A 323 -15.93 37.15 13.86
CA ARG A 323 -15.72 37.77 12.53
C ARG A 323 -14.31 38.32 12.33
N SER A 324 -13.69 38.92 13.36
CA SER A 324 -12.33 39.44 13.32
C SER A 324 -11.28 38.32 13.18
N LEU A 325 -11.40 37.25 13.98
CA LEU A 325 -10.54 36.07 13.85
C LEU A 325 -10.71 35.39 12.50
N ARG A 326 -11.97 35.22 12.02
CA ARG A 326 -12.24 34.66 10.70
C ARG A 326 -11.59 35.48 9.58
N PHE A 327 -11.69 36.80 9.62
CA PHE A 327 -11.01 37.70 8.67
C PHE A 327 -9.49 37.52 8.71
N LEU A 328 -8.89 37.54 9.91
CA LEU A 328 -7.45 37.41 10.11
C LEU A 328 -6.93 36.06 9.59
N VAL A 329 -7.55 34.96 9.99
CA VAL A 329 -7.15 33.59 9.61
C VAL A 329 -7.32 33.36 8.11
N VAL A 330 -8.43 33.78 7.50
CA VAL A 330 -8.64 33.61 6.04
C VAL A 330 -7.64 34.46 5.24
N ARG A 331 -7.36 35.69 5.68
CA ARG A 331 -6.39 36.58 5.03
C ARG A 331 -4.94 36.08 5.16
N HIS A 332 -4.59 35.50 6.30
CA HIS A 332 -3.24 35.07 6.64
C HIS A 332 -3.10 33.54 6.76
N VAL A 333 -3.90 32.78 5.99
CA VAL A 333 -4.00 31.30 6.12
C VAL A 333 -2.65 30.59 5.94
N ARG A 334 -1.70 31.18 5.20
CA ARG A 334 -0.30 30.74 5.12
C ARG A 334 0.36 30.63 6.49
N ILE A 335 0.18 31.62 7.36
CA ILE A 335 0.77 31.63 8.71
C ILE A 335 0.18 30.47 9.52
N CYS A 336 -1.13 30.24 9.43
CA CYS A 336 -1.78 29.11 10.11
C CYS A 336 -1.29 27.75 9.62
N HIS A 337 -1.10 27.57 8.31
CA HIS A 337 -0.50 26.35 7.74
C HIS A 337 0.97 26.18 8.16
N LEU A 338 1.77 27.26 8.20
CA LEU A 338 3.16 27.17 8.69
C LEU A 338 3.23 26.87 10.19
N LEU A 339 2.33 27.42 11.00
CA LEU A 339 2.22 27.12 12.43
C LEU A 339 1.82 25.67 12.69
N SER A 340 0.99 25.05 11.83
CA SER A 340 0.66 23.62 12.00
C SER A 340 1.87 22.68 11.88
N LEU A 341 2.97 23.13 11.28
CA LEU A 341 4.21 22.34 11.19
C LEU A 341 4.89 22.11 12.55
N SER A 342 4.43 22.74 13.64
CA SER A 342 4.78 22.32 15.00
C SER A 342 4.50 20.82 15.23
N GLY A 343 3.44 20.30 14.59
CA GLY A 343 3.07 18.90 14.69
C GLY A 343 4.09 17.98 14.05
N LEU A 344 4.70 18.36 12.92
CA LEU A 344 5.80 17.61 12.32
C LEU A 344 7.14 17.84 13.04
N LEU A 345 7.32 18.99 13.68
CA LEU A 345 8.51 19.31 14.51
C LEU A 345 8.51 18.60 15.86
N SER A 346 7.39 18.03 16.30
CA SER A 346 7.22 17.36 17.59
C SER A 346 8.21 16.20 17.83
N PHE A 347 8.76 15.57 16.78
CA PHE A 347 9.85 14.59 16.88
C PHE A 347 11.16 15.15 17.49
N ARG A 348 11.25 16.47 17.72
CA ARG A 348 12.34 17.09 18.48
C ARG A 348 12.04 17.26 19.96
N ALA A 349 10.83 16.97 20.42
CA ALA A 349 10.48 16.97 21.83
C ALA A 349 10.98 15.67 22.48
N GLU A 350 11.88 15.82 23.43
CA GLU A 350 12.48 14.71 24.19
C GLU A 350 11.41 13.99 25.02
N THR A 351 10.56 14.74 25.75
CA THR A 351 9.53 14.14 26.61
C THR A 351 8.20 13.89 25.90
N PRO A 352 7.46 12.82 26.28
CA PRO A 352 6.12 12.49 25.76
C PRO A 352 5.11 13.66 25.78
N GLU A 353 5.05 14.44 26.86
CA GLU A 353 4.04 15.48 27.06
C GLU A 353 4.26 16.63 26.08
N ASN A 354 5.52 17.07 25.93
CA ASN A 354 5.90 18.12 25.01
C ASN A 354 5.67 17.70 23.55
N ARG A 355 5.86 16.41 23.23
CA ARG A 355 5.53 15.83 21.93
C ARG A 355 4.04 15.90 21.66
N LEU A 356 3.20 15.45 22.60
CA LEU A 356 1.74 15.53 22.50
C LEU A 356 1.25 16.98 22.38
N PHE A 357 1.74 17.92 23.20
CA PHE A 357 1.31 19.32 23.10
C PHE A 357 1.68 19.96 21.75
N SER A 358 2.89 19.69 21.23
CA SER A 358 3.31 20.20 19.91
C SER A 358 2.53 19.55 18.75
N ALA A 359 2.24 18.25 18.84
CA ALA A 359 1.39 17.51 17.90
C ALA A 359 -0.06 18.02 17.90
N GLY A 360 -0.66 18.17 19.08
CA GLY A 360 -2.01 18.69 19.27
C GLY A 360 -2.17 20.14 18.81
N PHE A 361 -1.21 21.02 19.09
CA PHE A 361 -1.19 22.38 18.53
C PHE A 361 -1.04 22.35 17.00
N GLY A 362 -0.26 21.41 16.46
CA GLY A 362 -0.16 21.16 15.03
C GLY A 362 -1.52 20.86 14.40
N VAL A 363 -2.24 19.88 14.95
CA VAL A 363 -3.60 19.50 14.50
C VAL A 363 -4.60 20.65 14.69
N TRP A 364 -4.54 21.38 15.81
CA TRP A 364 -5.38 22.56 16.07
C TRP A 364 -5.23 23.58 14.94
N MET A 365 -4.00 23.93 14.59
CA MET A 365 -3.71 24.89 13.53
C MET A 365 -4.06 24.33 12.14
N ALA A 366 -3.94 23.02 11.93
CA ALA A 366 -4.26 22.35 10.67
C ALA A 366 -5.78 22.29 10.40
N CYS A 367 -6.60 21.95 11.40
CA CYS A 367 -8.07 21.99 11.29
C CYS A 367 -8.57 23.41 11.03
N LEU A 368 -7.96 24.40 11.67
CA LEU A 368 -8.28 25.83 11.48
C LEU A 368 -7.91 26.30 10.07
N SER A 369 -6.70 25.99 9.59
CA SER A 369 -6.18 26.43 8.30
C SER A 369 -6.89 25.78 7.12
N TRP A 370 -7.20 24.47 7.18
CA TRP A 370 -7.97 23.78 6.15
C TRP A 370 -9.41 24.27 6.09
N THR A 371 -10.07 24.46 7.24
CA THR A 371 -11.42 25.05 7.26
C THR A 371 -11.43 26.45 6.66
N ALA A 372 -10.48 27.30 7.05
CA ALA A 372 -10.34 28.65 6.49
C ALA A 372 -10.03 28.63 4.99
N THR A 373 -9.28 27.63 4.51
CA THR A 373 -8.99 27.41 3.08
C THR A 373 -10.28 27.07 2.31
N PHE A 374 -11.05 26.07 2.74
CA PHE A 374 -12.32 25.71 2.10
C PHE A 374 -13.31 26.89 2.12
N TYR A 375 -13.40 27.60 3.24
CA TYR A 375 -14.26 28.76 3.39
C TYR A 375 -13.83 29.95 2.50
N GLY A 376 -12.53 30.24 2.41
CA GLY A 376 -11.98 31.32 1.58
C GLY A 376 -12.16 31.08 0.08
N GLU A 377 -12.06 29.83 -0.37
CA GLU A 377 -12.22 29.45 -1.78
C GLU A 377 -13.68 29.23 -2.22
N ARG A 378 -14.66 29.27 -1.30
CA ARG A 378 -16.10 29.00 -1.61
C ARG A 378 -16.71 29.90 -2.68
N SER A 379 -16.12 31.08 -2.91
CA SER A 379 -16.53 32.03 -3.94
C SER A 379 -16.13 31.58 -5.37
N GLN A 380 -15.15 30.69 -5.49
CA GLN A 380 -14.60 30.18 -6.75
C GLN A 380 -14.70 28.64 -6.80
N PRO A 381 -15.82 28.07 -7.28
CA PRO A 381 -16.10 26.62 -7.20
C PRO A 381 -14.98 25.72 -7.73
N HIS A 382 -14.30 26.10 -8.81
CA HIS A 382 -13.18 25.34 -9.37
C HIS A 382 -11.94 25.30 -8.45
N ARG A 383 -11.68 26.35 -7.66
CA ARG A 383 -10.59 26.35 -6.67
C ARG A 383 -10.99 25.58 -5.43
N LEU A 384 -12.23 25.71 -4.97
CA LEU A 384 -12.74 24.88 -3.88
C LEU A 384 -12.64 23.39 -4.23
N GLU A 385 -13.08 22.99 -5.43
CA GLU A 385 -12.92 21.61 -5.94
C GLU A 385 -11.45 21.17 -5.94
N ALA A 386 -10.53 22.02 -6.39
CA ALA A 386 -9.09 21.74 -6.37
C ALA A 386 -8.54 21.54 -4.95
N ARG A 387 -8.92 22.38 -3.97
CA ARG A 387 -8.51 22.22 -2.56
C ARG A 387 -9.08 20.95 -1.93
N ILE A 388 -10.32 20.62 -2.25
CA ILE A 388 -10.99 19.38 -1.82
C ILE A 388 -10.30 18.16 -2.44
N SER A 389 -10.00 18.19 -3.73
CA SER A 389 -9.25 17.13 -4.43
C SER A 389 -7.88 16.93 -3.79
N ALA A 390 -7.16 18.02 -3.50
CA ALA A 390 -5.88 18.00 -2.82
C ALA A 390 -5.97 17.37 -1.42
N PHE A 391 -7.00 17.72 -0.66
CA PHE A 391 -7.25 17.17 0.67
C PHE A 391 -7.55 15.67 0.66
N SER A 392 -8.41 15.21 -0.26
CA SER A 392 -8.75 13.80 -0.42
C SER A 392 -7.59 12.97 -1.00
N LEU A 393 -6.82 13.52 -1.95
CA LEU A 393 -5.57 12.89 -2.42
C LEU A 393 -4.49 12.88 -1.34
N GLY A 394 -4.51 13.82 -0.41
CA GLY A 394 -3.65 13.81 0.78
C GLY A 394 -3.89 12.59 1.67
N LEU A 395 -5.15 12.14 1.81
CA LEU A 395 -5.48 10.90 2.53
C LEU A 395 -4.95 9.67 1.77
N ILE A 396 -5.19 9.61 0.46
CA ILE A 396 -4.69 8.52 -0.40
C ILE A 396 -3.16 8.46 -0.32
N ALA A 397 -2.47 9.60 -0.44
CA ALA A 397 -1.02 9.69 -0.29
C ALA A 397 -0.52 9.30 1.11
N SER A 398 -1.26 9.64 2.18
CA SER A 398 -0.93 9.23 3.56
C SER A 398 -1.07 7.73 3.74
N SER A 399 -2.10 7.13 3.16
CA SER A 399 -2.37 5.70 3.26
C SER A 399 -1.41 4.89 2.37
N ILE A 400 -1.00 5.42 1.21
CA ILE A 400 0.09 4.86 0.39
C ILE A 400 1.44 4.98 1.10
N ALA A 401 1.72 6.10 1.78
CA ALA A 401 2.95 6.24 2.56
C ALA A 401 3.00 5.19 3.67
N LYS A 402 1.90 5.00 4.42
CA LYS A 402 1.79 3.90 5.39
C LYS A 402 1.95 2.53 4.72
N PHE A 403 1.28 2.29 3.59
CA PHE A 403 1.44 1.04 2.84
C PHE A 403 2.86 0.80 2.29
N ALA A 404 3.66 1.85 2.06
CA ALA A 404 5.07 1.72 1.66
C ALA A 404 6.04 1.59 2.85
N PHE A 405 5.65 2.02 4.04
CA PHE A 405 6.46 2.03 5.27
C PHE A 405 5.81 1.14 6.36
N TYR A 406 5.37 -0.06 5.97
CA TYR A 406 4.86 -1.11 6.87
C TYR A 406 3.80 -0.63 7.88
N THR A 407 2.82 0.13 7.39
CA THR A 407 1.73 0.81 8.11
C THR A 407 2.11 1.98 9.02
N ASN A 408 3.40 2.29 9.22
CA ASN A 408 3.83 3.52 9.89
C ASN A 408 3.89 4.68 8.88
N ASN A 409 3.47 5.89 9.29
CA ASN A 409 3.67 7.07 8.45
C ASN A 409 5.05 7.68 8.76
N PRO A 410 5.96 7.82 7.78
CA PRO A 410 7.35 8.19 8.04
C PRO A 410 7.54 9.64 8.54
N ILE A 411 6.48 10.46 8.60
CA ILE A 411 6.57 11.82 9.16
C ILE A 411 5.77 12.00 10.46
N TRP A 412 5.33 10.90 11.10
CA TRP A 412 4.65 10.94 12.40
C TRP A 412 5.56 11.43 13.55
N PRO A 413 4.99 12.10 14.58
CA PRO A 413 5.66 12.48 15.83
C PRO A 413 6.48 11.37 16.50
N ILE A 414 5.98 10.14 16.50
CA ILE A 414 6.58 8.94 17.13
C ILE A 414 7.71 8.30 16.31
N MET A 415 8.09 8.94 15.19
CA MET A 415 9.13 8.48 14.28
C MET A 415 10.36 9.40 14.36
N HIS A 416 11.53 8.79 14.21
CA HIS A 416 12.83 9.43 14.12
C HIS A 416 13.78 8.59 13.26
N GLU A 417 14.95 9.13 12.93
CA GLU A 417 15.86 8.56 11.92
C GLU A 417 16.26 7.08 12.17
N ALA A 418 16.35 6.65 13.43
CA ALA A 418 16.74 5.28 13.78
C ALA A 418 15.58 4.26 13.80
N ASN A 419 14.31 4.70 13.76
CA ASN A 419 13.13 3.83 13.63
C ASN A 419 12.40 4.04 12.28
N GLY A 420 13.09 4.59 11.26
CA GLY A 420 12.55 4.76 9.90
C GLY A 420 11.92 6.13 9.60
N GLY A 421 11.96 7.08 10.55
CA GLY A 421 11.38 8.41 10.40
C GLY A 421 12.12 9.34 9.43
N TRP A 422 11.36 9.93 8.50
CA TRP A 422 11.80 10.92 7.50
C TRP A 422 11.38 12.35 7.88
N ASN A 423 11.13 12.62 9.17
CA ASN A 423 10.54 13.86 9.69
C ASN A 423 11.27 15.14 9.20
N LYS A 424 12.61 15.12 9.15
CA LYS A 424 13.44 16.23 8.63
C LYS A 424 13.08 16.57 7.17
N THR A 425 13.09 15.55 6.30
CA THR A 425 12.76 15.67 4.87
C THR A 425 11.30 16.09 4.69
N GLY A 426 10.39 15.45 5.43
CA GLY A 426 8.96 15.74 5.41
C GLY A 426 8.67 17.21 5.75
N LEU A 427 9.29 17.73 6.81
CA LEU A 427 9.16 19.12 7.22
C LEU A 427 9.66 20.11 6.15
N VAL A 428 10.82 19.85 5.53
CA VAL A 428 11.36 20.72 4.47
C VAL A 428 10.42 20.75 3.26
N VAL A 429 9.94 19.59 2.82
CA VAL A 429 8.96 19.51 1.71
C VAL A 429 7.65 20.18 2.11
N ALA A 430 7.20 20.05 3.36
CA ALA A 430 5.99 20.69 3.87
C ALA A 430 6.08 22.23 3.84
N VAL A 431 7.20 22.82 4.27
CA VAL A 431 7.45 24.27 4.18
C VAL A 431 7.36 24.75 2.73
N LEU A 432 8.05 24.08 1.80
CA LEU A 432 8.03 24.42 0.38
C LEU A 432 6.63 24.27 -0.22
N ALA A 433 5.94 23.18 0.11
CA ALA A 433 4.58 22.90 -0.33
C ALA A 433 3.58 23.96 0.16
N ILE A 434 3.62 24.34 1.43
CA ILE A 434 2.74 25.37 2.00
C ILE A 434 3.01 26.75 1.40
N LEU A 435 4.28 27.16 1.28
CA LEU A 435 4.65 28.43 0.64
C LEU A 435 4.11 28.51 -0.79
N ARG A 436 4.16 27.39 -1.52
CA ARG A 436 3.65 27.26 -2.89
C ARG A 436 2.12 27.24 -2.95
N SER A 437 1.47 26.33 -2.22
CA SER A 437 0.02 26.13 -2.14
C SER A 437 -0.72 27.43 -1.79
N THR A 438 -0.21 28.17 -0.82
CA THR A 438 -0.87 29.37 -0.27
C THR A 438 -0.57 30.66 -1.03
N ARG A 439 0.17 30.61 -2.15
CA ARG A 439 0.57 31.81 -2.93
C ARG A 439 -0.58 32.61 -3.53
N SER A 440 -1.73 31.98 -3.75
CA SER A 440 -2.89 32.59 -4.39
C SER A 440 -4.19 32.05 -3.81
N THR A 441 -4.66 32.66 -2.73
CA THR A 441 -6.03 32.45 -2.21
C THR A 441 -7.04 33.29 -3.00
N ALA A 442 -8.30 32.86 -3.07
CA ALA A 442 -9.38 33.63 -3.69
C ALA A 442 -9.90 34.77 -2.81
N SER A 443 -9.82 34.62 -1.49
CA SER A 443 -10.25 35.65 -0.53
C SER A 443 -9.06 36.43 0.02
N SER A 444 -9.18 37.76 -0.03
CA SER A 444 -8.30 38.74 0.63
C SER A 444 -8.62 38.92 2.14
N GLY A 445 -9.33 37.95 2.74
CA GLY A 445 -10.02 38.08 4.02
C GLY A 445 -11.49 38.50 3.88
N ALA A 446 -11.92 38.96 2.70
CA ALA A 446 -13.30 39.35 2.45
C ALA A 446 -14.28 38.16 2.59
N ASP A 447 -15.39 38.39 3.30
CA ASP A 447 -16.48 37.41 3.53
C ASP A 447 -17.39 37.31 2.28
N ILE A 448 -16.81 36.89 1.15
CA ILE A 448 -17.50 36.78 -0.13
C ILE A 448 -18.39 35.53 -0.11
N PRO A 449 -19.69 35.62 -0.40
CA PRO A 449 -20.60 34.47 -0.38
C PRO A 449 -20.29 33.46 -1.51
N ALA A 450 -20.70 32.21 -1.31
CA ALA A 450 -20.63 31.19 -2.36
C ALA A 450 -21.63 31.49 -3.50
N PRO A 451 -21.34 31.16 -4.77
CA PRO A 451 -22.25 31.43 -5.88
C PRO A 451 -23.57 30.66 -5.78
N GLY A 452 -24.68 31.32 -6.14
CA GLY A 452 -26.03 30.75 -6.11
C GLY A 452 -26.66 30.67 -4.70
N PRO A 453 -27.92 30.23 -4.57
CA PRO A 453 -28.59 30.14 -3.28
C PRO A 453 -27.91 29.11 -2.37
N THR A 454 -27.88 29.35 -1.06
CA THR A 454 -27.44 28.34 -0.08
C THR A 454 -28.69 27.72 0.56
N LYS A 455 -28.99 26.47 0.19
CA LYS A 455 -30.06 25.63 0.74
C LYS A 455 -29.47 24.48 1.55
N GLY A 456 -30.33 23.76 2.28
CA GLY A 456 -29.94 22.71 3.22
C GLY A 456 -29.60 23.26 4.61
N SER A 457 -29.51 22.38 5.61
CA SER A 457 -29.26 22.76 7.01
C SER A 457 -27.77 22.77 7.32
N SER A 458 -27.27 23.84 7.96
CA SER A 458 -25.87 23.89 8.41
C SER A 458 -25.56 22.78 9.41
N THR A 459 -26.50 22.44 10.31
CA THR A 459 -26.32 21.40 11.33
C THR A 459 -26.25 20.01 10.71
N LEU A 460 -27.14 19.69 9.76
CA LEU A 460 -27.08 18.40 9.06
C LEU A 460 -25.82 18.29 8.18
N SER A 461 -25.33 19.42 7.66
CA SER A 461 -24.03 19.48 6.97
C SER A 461 -22.86 19.23 7.93
N ALA A 462 -22.96 19.67 9.19
CA ALA A 462 -21.96 19.41 10.23
C ALA A 462 -21.90 17.92 10.58
N PHE A 463 -23.06 17.27 10.74
CA PHE A 463 -23.16 15.82 10.90
C PHE A 463 -22.57 15.07 9.70
N GLY A 464 -22.85 15.54 8.47
CA GLY A 464 -22.22 15.02 7.26
C GLY A 464 -20.70 15.08 7.28
N ILE A 465 -20.12 16.19 7.75
CA ILE A 465 -18.66 16.33 7.93
C ILE A 465 -18.14 15.40 9.02
N ALA A 466 -18.85 15.28 10.15
CA ALA A 466 -18.46 14.40 11.26
C ALA A 466 -18.36 12.93 10.82
N GLY A 467 -19.42 12.42 10.19
CA GLY A 467 -19.45 11.05 9.68
C GLY A 467 -18.43 10.80 8.57
N LEU A 468 -18.22 11.77 7.67
CA LEU A 468 -17.22 11.69 6.60
C LEU A 468 -15.79 11.61 7.13
N PHE A 469 -15.41 12.53 8.03
CA PHE A 469 -14.07 12.55 8.63
C PHE A 469 -13.83 11.32 9.49
N PHE A 470 -14.86 10.84 10.20
CA PHE A 470 -14.76 9.61 10.97
C PHE A 470 -14.53 8.42 10.03
N ALA A 471 -15.36 8.22 8.99
CA ALA A 471 -15.18 7.14 8.01
C ALA A 471 -13.81 7.16 7.32
N MET A 472 -13.34 8.34 6.92
CA MET A 472 -12.00 8.51 6.35
C MET A 472 -10.88 8.12 7.32
N HIS A 473 -11.05 8.42 8.60
CA HIS A 473 -10.03 8.12 9.61
C HIS A 473 -10.09 6.65 10.06
N SER A 474 -11.26 6.14 10.46
CA SER A 474 -11.40 4.78 11.02
C SER A 474 -11.28 3.66 10.00
N LEU A 475 -11.59 3.90 8.71
CA LEU A 475 -11.62 2.84 7.70
C LEU A 475 -10.58 3.02 6.57
N LEU A 476 -10.16 4.25 6.28
CA LEU A 476 -9.41 4.59 5.06
C LEU A 476 -8.06 5.28 5.30
N SER A 477 -7.61 5.41 6.55
CA SER A 477 -6.30 5.98 6.87
C SER A 477 -5.17 4.95 6.91
N ASP A 478 -5.49 3.69 6.66
CA ASP A 478 -4.58 2.61 6.28
C ASP A 478 -5.29 1.68 5.29
N SER A 479 -4.53 1.01 4.44
CA SER A 479 -5.08 0.10 3.43
C SER A 479 -5.50 -1.28 4.00
N SER A 480 -4.99 -1.64 5.18
CA SER A 480 -5.16 -2.95 5.81
C SER A 480 -6.22 -3.00 6.92
N THR A 481 -6.69 -1.85 7.45
CA THR A 481 -7.70 -1.82 8.54
C THR A 481 -8.94 -2.67 8.24
N MET A 482 -9.60 -2.45 7.09
CA MET A 482 -10.78 -3.24 6.70
C MET A 482 -10.47 -4.67 6.25
N ILE A 483 -9.20 -5.00 6.01
CA ILE A 483 -8.74 -6.38 5.76
C ILE A 483 -8.70 -7.13 7.09
N SER A 484 -8.17 -6.53 8.16
CA SER A 484 -8.15 -7.10 9.50
C SER A 484 -9.56 -7.37 10.07
N TRP A 485 -10.57 -6.56 9.70
CA TRP A 485 -11.98 -6.80 10.09
C TRP A 485 -12.56 -8.12 9.55
N VAL A 486 -12.04 -8.62 8.43
CA VAL A 486 -12.57 -9.79 7.71
C VAL A 486 -11.63 -10.99 7.76
N TRP A 487 -10.51 -10.85 8.49
CA TRP A 487 -9.53 -11.87 8.78
C TRP A 487 -10.02 -12.84 9.87
N GLU A 488 -9.70 -14.12 9.70
CA GLU A 488 -10.16 -15.24 10.54
C GLU A 488 -9.11 -16.38 10.54
N GLY A 489 -7.83 -16.06 10.41
CA GLY A 489 -6.75 -17.06 10.46
C GLY A 489 -6.55 -17.91 9.20
N TYR A 490 -5.90 -19.05 9.40
CA TYR A 490 -5.48 -20.02 8.37
C TYR A 490 -6.42 -21.24 8.28
N PRO A 491 -6.59 -21.85 7.09
CA PRO A 491 -6.02 -21.47 5.80
C PRO A 491 -6.64 -20.17 5.28
N VAL A 492 -5.83 -19.33 4.63
CA VAL A 492 -6.23 -17.99 4.17
C VAL A 492 -7.40 -18.08 3.19
N ARG A 493 -8.56 -17.54 3.58
CA ARG A 493 -9.81 -17.52 2.78
C ARG A 493 -10.23 -16.13 2.32
N GLY A 494 -9.49 -15.08 2.70
CA GLY A 494 -9.84 -13.68 2.45
C GLY A 494 -8.67 -12.87 1.86
N PRO A 495 -8.80 -11.53 1.81
CA PRO A 495 -7.69 -10.66 1.46
C PRO A 495 -6.56 -10.72 2.50
N LEU A 496 -5.37 -10.33 2.06
CA LEU A 496 -4.15 -10.12 2.84
C LEU A 496 -3.68 -8.67 2.71
N ALA A 497 -3.07 -8.11 3.76
CA ALA A 497 -2.60 -6.72 3.78
C ALA A 497 -1.78 -6.35 2.53
N VAL A 498 -0.84 -7.22 2.13
CA VAL A 498 -0.17 -7.20 0.83
C VAL A 498 -0.60 -8.45 0.03
N PRO A 499 -0.91 -8.36 -1.28
CA PRO A 499 -0.99 -7.14 -2.11
C PRO A 499 -2.32 -6.37 -1.97
N HIS A 500 -3.32 -6.90 -1.28
CA HIS A 500 -4.70 -6.44 -1.43
C HIS A 500 -4.97 -5.05 -0.84
N GLY A 501 -4.09 -4.53 0.02
CA GLY A 501 -4.11 -3.11 0.41
C GLY A 501 -4.12 -2.15 -0.79
N ALA A 502 -3.44 -2.48 -1.88
CA ALA A 502 -3.51 -1.68 -3.11
C ALA A 502 -4.90 -1.69 -3.76
N VAL A 503 -5.71 -2.74 -3.58
CA VAL A 503 -7.10 -2.79 -4.08
C VAL A 503 -7.99 -1.85 -3.25
N THR A 504 -7.76 -1.74 -1.93
CA THR A 504 -8.40 -0.73 -1.08
C THR A 504 -8.06 0.69 -1.53
N LEU A 505 -6.79 0.95 -1.87
CA LEU A 505 -6.32 2.25 -2.35
C LEU A 505 -6.91 2.61 -3.73
N LEU A 506 -6.90 1.67 -4.67
CA LEU A 506 -7.56 1.81 -5.98
C LEU A 506 -9.06 2.09 -5.85
N ALA A 507 -9.74 1.49 -4.87
CA ALA A 507 -11.14 1.76 -4.56
C ALA A 507 -11.36 3.18 -4.01
N MET A 508 -10.44 3.69 -3.17
CA MET A 508 -10.46 5.09 -2.72
C MET A 508 -10.28 6.07 -3.90
N GLY A 509 -9.32 5.80 -4.78
CA GLY A 509 -9.07 6.60 -5.99
C GLY A 509 -10.24 6.60 -6.97
N PHE A 510 -10.81 5.43 -7.23
CA PHE A 510 -12.00 5.29 -8.08
C PHE A 510 -13.23 5.99 -7.49
N GLY A 511 -13.41 5.93 -6.16
CA GLY A 511 -14.39 6.73 -5.44
C GLY A 511 -14.21 8.23 -5.70
N LEU A 512 -13.02 8.77 -5.44
CA LEU A 512 -12.74 10.19 -5.68
C LEU A 512 -12.97 10.60 -7.15
N PHE A 513 -12.58 9.74 -8.10
CA PHE A 513 -12.84 9.94 -9.54
C PHE A 513 -14.35 10.04 -9.85
N ILE A 514 -15.19 9.16 -9.29
CA ILE A 514 -16.67 9.27 -9.38
C ILE A 514 -17.15 10.59 -8.77
N GLY A 515 -16.63 10.98 -7.60
CA GLY A 515 -17.01 12.21 -6.92
C GLY A 515 -16.75 13.48 -7.74
N LEU A 516 -15.67 13.50 -8.52
CA LEU A 516 -15.27 14.64 -9.36
C LEU A 516 -15.95 14.68 -10.74
N LEU A 517 -16.26 13.52 -11.34
CA LEU A 517 -16.89 13.45 -12.66
C LEU A 517 -18.42 13.32 -12.62
N ALA A 518 -18.98 12.67 -11.60
CA ALA A 518 -20.40 12.39 -11.45
C ALA A 518 -20.98 12.91 -10.11
N PRO A 519 -20.83 14.22 -9.77
CA PRO A 519 -21.21 14.78 -8.48
C PRO A 519 -22.73 14.73 -8.17
N ASN A 520 -23.58 14.45 -9.16
CA ASN A 520 -25.00 14.17 -8.93
C ASN A 520 -25.28 12.72 -8.51
N VAL A 521 -24.44 11.76 -8.95
CA VAL A 521 -24.53 10.36 -8.53
C VAL A 521 -23.99 10.23 -7.11
N SER A 522 -22.83 10.83 -6.82
CA SER A 522 -22.18 10.68 -5.52
C SER A 522 -23.02 11.20 -4.34
N ARG A 523 -23.82 12.25 -4.56
CA ARG A 523 -24.75 12.81 -3.56
C ARG A 523 -26.18 12.23 -3.59
N SER A 524 -26.42 11.16 -4.35
CA SER A 524 -27.76 10.56 -4.49
C SER A 524 -28.09 9.61 -3.35
N TRP A 525 -29.38 9.54 -2.97
CA TRP A 525 -29.88 8.56 -2.00
C TRP A 525 -29.66 7.11 -2.42
N ALA A 526 -29.72 6.81 -3.72
CA ALA A 526 -29.44 5.48 -4.25
C ALA A 526 -28.00 5.05 -3.97
N PHE A 527 -27.03 5.94 -4.22
CA PHE A 527 -25.62 5.65 -4.00
C PHE A 527 -25.24 5.65 -2.51
N TYR A 528 -25.88 6.49 -1.69
CA TYR A 528 -25.85 6.35 -0.22
C TYR A 528 -26.37 4.97 0.24
N GLY A 529 -27.47 4.49 -0.33
CA GLY A 529 -28.01 3.15 -0.04
C GLY A 529 -27.00 2.04 -0.37
N VAL A 530 -26.32 2.13 -1.51
CA VAL A 530 -25.22 1.20 -1.88
C VAL A 530 -24.06 1.27 -0.86
N GLY A 531 -23.65 2.48 -0.46
CA GLY A 531 -22.63 2.66 0.60
C GLY A 531 -23.03 2.03 1.92
N SER A 532 -24.28 2.22 2.36
CA SER A 532 -24.83 1.63 3.59
C SER A 532 -24.91 0.10 3.53
N ILE A 533 -25.23 -0.48 2.37
CA ILE A 533 -25.16 -1.93 2.16
C ILE A 533 -23.70 -2.41 2.25
N GLY A 534 -22.74 -1.69 1.65
CA GLY A 534 -21.31 -2.00 1.78
C GLY A 534 -20.82 -2.00 3.23
N ALA A 535 -21.20 -0.97 4.00
CA ALA A 535 -20.91 -0.86 5.43
C ALA A 535 -21.53 -2.02 6.24
N ALA A 536 -22.78 -2.39 5.96
CA ALA A 536 -23.44 -3.52 6.61
C ALA A 536 -22.76 -4.86 6.26
N VAL A 537 -22.38 -5.07 4.99
CA VAL A 537 -21.67 -6.29 4.54
C VAL A 537 -20.30 -6.40 5.21
N LEU A 538 -19.51 -5.31 5.26
CA LEU A 538 -18.23 -5.28 6.01
C LEU A 538 -18.41 -5.63 7.49
N THR A 539 -19.47 -5.11 8.13
CA THR A 539 -19.71 -5.30 9.56
C THR A 539 -20.18 -6.72 9.91
N THR A 540 -20.88 -7.40 8.98
CA THR A 540 -21.58 -8.68 9.25
C THR A 540 -21.00 -9.89 8.53
N SER A 541 -20.14 -9.70 7.52
CA SER A 541 -19.57 -10.76 6.69
C SER A 541 -18.05 -10.85 6.85
N LYS A 542 -17.52 -12.05 6.65
CA LYS A 542 -16.10 -12.39 6.77
C LYS A 542 -15.46 -12.58 5.38
N HIS A 543 -14.14 -12.74 5.35
CA HIS A 543 -13.36 -13.07 4.15
C HIS A 543 -13.64 -12.13 2.96
N TRP A 544 -13.56 -12.64 1.72
CA TRP A 544 -13.85 -11.89 0.49
C TRP A 544 -15.22 -11.21 0.47
N THR A 545 -16.26 -11.82 1.04
CA THR A 545 -17.61 -11.22 1.06
C THR A 545 -17.63 -9.93 1.88
N GLY A 546 -17.05 -9.93 3.08
CA GLY A 546 -16.87 -8.72 3.87
C GLY A 546 -15.99 -7.68 3.16
N TYR A 547 -14.93 -8.14 2.47
CA TYR A 547 -14.04 -7.25 1.72
C TYR A 547 -14.71 -6.57 0.52
N TYR A 548 -15.63 -7.22 -0.19
CA TYR A 548 -16.44 -6.54 -1.20
C TYR A 548 -17.29 -5.41 -0.58
N GLY A 549 -17.77 -5.60 0.66
CA GLY A 549 -18.36 -4.54 1.47
C GLY A 549 -17.40 -3.38 1.73
N ALA A 550 -16.17 -3.68 2.14
CA ALA A 550 -15.08 -2.72 2.36
C ALA A 550 -14.80 -1.85 1.11
N LEU A 551 -14.66 -2.48 -0.06
CA LEU A 551 -14.42 -1.77 -1.31
C LEU A 551 -15.60 -0.84 -1.68
N VAL A 552 -16.84 -1.28 -1.47
CA VAL A 552 -18.04 -0.46 -1.71
C VAL A 552 -18.09 0.76 -0.78
N ILE A 553 -17.82 0.61 0.51
CA ILE A 553 -17.81 1.76 1.45
C ILE A 553 -16.63 2.70 1.21
N ALA A 554 -15.46 2.19 0.78
CA ALA A 554 -14.32 3.02 0.36
C ALA A 554 -14.67 3.91 -0.85
N ILE A 555 -15.20 3.29 -1.91
CA ILE A 555 -15.66 3.99 -3.12
C ILE A 555 -16.71 5.05 -2.74
N TYR A 556 -17.71 4.69 -1.94
CA TYR A 556 -18.77 5.61 -1.53
C TYR A 556 -18.24 6.81 -0.74
N THR A 557 -17.42 6.56 0.29
CA THR A 557 -16.87 7.59 1.18
C THR A 557 -16.04 8.61 0.42
N MET A 558 -15.14 8.14 -0.46
CA MET A 558 -14.30 9.03 -1.26
C MET A 558 -15.07 9.76 -2.37
N ALA A 559 -16.13 9.15 -2.92
CA ALA A 559 -17.00 9.77 -3.91
C ALA A 559 -17.92 10.86 -3.34
N VAL A 560 -18.46 10.67 -2.14
CA VAL A 560 -19.38 11.64 -1.50
C VAL A 560 -18.62 12.82 -0.88
N ALA A 561 -17.33 12.64 -0.56
CA ALA A 561 -16.50 13.66 0.09
C ALA A 561 -16.52 15.04 -0.60
N PRO A 562 -16.36 15.15 -1.94
CA PRO A 562 -16.34 16.46 -2.57
C PRO A 562 -17.69 17.18 -2.49
N ALA A 563 -18.80 16.44 -2.49
CA ALA A 563 -20.13 17.01 -2.36
C ALA A 563 -20.40 17.54 -0.95
N LEU A 564 -20.04 16.77 0.09
CA LEU A 564 -20.26 17.16 1.49
C LEU A 564 -19.36 18.32 1.92
N ILE A 565 -18.06 18.29 1.59
CA ILE A 565 -17.13 19.37 1.93
C ILE A 565 -17.51 20.65 1.17
N SER A 566 -17.90 20.54 -0.11
CA SER A 566 -18.40 21.69 -0.88
C SER A 566 -19.66 22.29 -0.27
N GLN A 567 -20.62 21.46 0.17
CA GLN A 567 -21.83 21.93 0.84
C GLN A 567 -21.52 22.60 2.18
N ALA A 568 -20.65 22.01 3.00
CA ALA A 568 -20.25 22.55 4.29
C ALA A 568 -19.57 23.93 4.17
N ALA A 569 -18.77 24.15 3.12
CA ALA A 569 -18.11 25.43 2.83
C ALA A 569 -19.06 26.57 2.43
N ARG A 570 -20.31 26.27 2.03
CA ARG A 570 -21.34 27.30 1.71
C ARG A 570 -21.92 27.97 2.95
N HIS A 571 -21.82 27.32 4.11
CA HIS A 571 -22.40 27.74 5.40
C HIS A 571 -21.37 28.46 6.29
N SER A 572 -21.72 28.73 7.55
CA SER A 572 -20.77 29.24 8.55
C SER A 572 -19.79 28.13 8.98
N PRO A 573 -18.47 28.36 8.95
CA PRO A 573 -17.46 27.32 9.14
C PRO A 573 -17.43 26.80 10.58
N ALA A 574 -17.73 27.65 11.55
CA ALA A 574 -17.90 27.23 12.95
C ALA A 574 -19.14 26.33 13.13
N LYS A 575 -20.22 26.56 12.37
CA LYS A 575 -21.44 25.74 12.44
C LYS A 575 -21.33 24.42 11.67
N THR A 576 -20.47 24.33 10.65
CA THR A 576 -20.29 23.10 9.86
C THR A 576 -19.05 22.32 10.28
N PHE A 577 -17.87 22.92 10.20
CA PHE A 577 -16.62 22.24 10.56
C PHE A 577 -16.37 22.25 12.07
N GLY A 578 -16.67 23.33 12.79
CA GLY A 578 -16.50 23.38 14.26
C GLY A 578 -17.37 22.33 14.97
N LEU A 579 -18.70 22.39 14.75
CA LEU A 579 -19.62 21.36 15.23
C LEU A 579 -19.34 19.97 14.62
N GLY A 580 -18.91 19.90 13.35
CA GLY A 580 -18.54 18.64 12.70
C GLY A 580 -17.37 17.94 13.40
N PHE A 581 -16.29 18.66 13.72
CA PHE A 581 -15.17 18.13 14.48
C PHE A 581 -15.55 17.77 15.92
N LEU A 582 -16.44 18.52 16.57
CA LEU A 582 -16.96 18.15 17.89
C LEU A 582 -17.71 16.80 17.86
N VAL A 583 -18.58 16.57 16.88
CA VAL A 583 -19.31 15.30 16.72
C VAL A 583 -18.39 14.19 16.24
N TYR A 584 -17.39 14.49 15.41
CA TYR A 584 -16.33 13.55 15.04
C TYR A 584 -15.52 13.10 16.27
N ASN A 585 -15.17 14.00 17.20
CA ASN A 585 -14.49 13.62 18.44
C ASN A 585 -15.36 12.70 19.30
N PHE A 586 -16.67 12.95 19.38
CA PHE A 586 -17.60 12.01 20.01
C PHE A 586 -17.58 10.64 19.32
N MET A 587 -17.55 10.59 17.97
CA MET A 587 -17.41 9.32 17.24
C MET A 587 -16.07 8.62 17.50
N VAL A 588 -14.97 9.36 17.64
CA VAL A 588 -13.66 8.81 18.03
C VAL A 588 -13.72 8.22 19.43
N LEU A 589 -14.30 8.91 20.41
CA LEU A 589 -14.48 8.39 21.77
C LEU A 589 -15.41 7.17 21.79
N PHE A 590 -16.52 7.21 21.06
CA PHE A 590 -17.46 6.09 20.93
C PHE A 590 -16.78 4.85 20.31
N HIS A 591 -15.90 5.03 19.33
CA HIS A 591 -15.07 3.96 18.77
C HIS A 591 -14.04 3.37 19.76
N VAL A 592 -13.69 4.10 20.83
CA VAL A 592 -12.88 3.54 21.93
C VAL A 592 -13.76 2.83 22.96
N TRP A 593 -14.92 3.40 23.30
CA TRP A 593 -15.82 2.84 24.32
C TRP A 593 -16.32 1.43 23.99
N VAL A 594 -16.37 1.02 22.72
CA VAL A 594 -16.77 -0.35 22.34
C VAL A 594 -15.71 -1.42 22.65
N VAL A 595 -14.46 -1.03 22.94
CA VAL A 595 -13.35 -1.94 23.31
C VAL A 595 -12.81 -1.65 24.72
N ALA A 596 -12.52 -0.40 25.07
CA ALA A 596 -12.05 0.01 26.39
C ALA A 596 -13.20 0.16 27.40
N TYR A 597 -14.25 -0.66 27.29
CA TYR A 597 -15.48 -0.51 28.07
C TYR A 597 -15.26 -0.77 29.57
N ALA A 598 -14.22 -1.53 29.95
CA ALA A 598 -13.82 -1.74 31.34
C ALA A 598 -13.26 -0.47 32.01
N PHE A 599 -12.50 0.34 31.26
CA PHE A 599 -11.76 1.50 31.79
C PHE A 599 -12.52 2.83 31.75
N VAL A 600 -13.54 2.96 30.90
CA VAL A 600 -14.17 4.25 30.61
C VAL A 600 -15.57 4.36 31.21
N PRO A 601 -15.89 5.42 31.98
CA PRO A 601 -17.23 5.63 32.54
C PRO A 601 -18.34 5.59 31.47
N GLY A 602 -19.31 4.69 31.67
CA GLY A 602 -20.41 4.46 30.71
C GLY A 602 -20.07 3.50 29.56
N GLY A 603 -18.81 3.08 29.41
CA GLY A 603 -18.35 2.07 28.46
C GLY A 603 -19.20 0.78 28.42
N PRO A 604 -19.60 0.18 29.56
CA PRO A 604 -20.39 -1.05 29.56
C PRO A 604 -21.75 -0.94 28.85
N LEU A 605 -22.30 0.27 28.68
CA LEU A 605 -23.55 0.51 27.94
C LEU A 605 -23.40 0.28 26.43
N VAL A 606 -22.18 0.32 25.91
CA VAL A 606 -21.83 0.18 24.49
C VAL A 606 -20.80 -0.91 24.23
N ARG A 607 -20.54 -1.78 25.22
CA ARG A 607 -19.68 -2.96 25.12
C ARG A 607 -19.98 -3.73 23.82
N GLU A 608 -18.95 -3.94 23.01
CA GLU A 608 -18.97 -4.72 21.77
C GLU A 608 -19.89 -4.17 20.65
N ARG A 609 -20.28 -2.88 20.69
CA ARG A 609 -21.23 -2.25 19.73
C ARG A 609 -20.58 -1.54 18.53
N THR A 610 -19.63 -2.19 17.85
CA THR A 610 -19.09 -1.68 16.57
C THR A 610 -20.19 -1.50 15.51
N ASP A 611 -21.27 -2.28 15.56
CA ASP A 611 -22.47 -2.12 14.72
C ASP A 611 -23.17 -0.77 14.94
N TRP A 612 -23.24 -0.28 16.18
CA TRP A 612 -23.81 1.04 16.49
C TRP A 612 -22.89 2.18 16.05
N VAL A 613 -21.57 2.00 16.14
CA VAL A 613 -20.58 2.97 15.62
C VAL A 613 -20.72 3.11 14.11
N MET A 614 -20.77 1.99 13.38
CA MET A 614 -20.97 1.96 11.92
C MET A 614 -22.34 2.53 11.51
N THR A 615 -23.40 2.20 12.24
CA THR A 615 -24.75 2.74 12.00
C THR A 615 -24.78 4.26 12.21
N THR A 616 -24.20 4.75 13.31
CA THR A 616 -24.15 6.18 13.62
C THR A 616 -23.33 6.94 12.58
N MET A 617 -22.18 6.41 12.16
CA MET A 617 -21.37 6.96 11.07
C MET A 617 -22.18 7.13 9.78
N MET A 618 -22.92 6.09 9.36
CA MET A 618 -23.74 6.17 8.14
C MET A 618 -24.92 7.13 8.30
N LEU A 619 -25.59 7.18 9.45
CA LEU A 619 -26.66 8.16 9.72
C LEU A 619 -26.14 9.60 9.67
N LEU A 620 -24.94 9.86 10.21
CA LEU A 620 -24.28 11.16 10.13
C LEU A 620 -23.98 11.56 8.69
N ILE A 621 -23.44 10.64 7.87
CA ILE A 621 -23.23 10.86 6.42
C ILE A 621 -24.57 11.11 5.72
N GLY A 622 -25.61 10.34 6.05
CA GLY A 622 -26.97 10.47 5.51
C GLY A 622 -27.61 11.83 5.81
N ALA A 623 -27.38 12.40 6.99
CA ALA A 623 -27.76 13.78 7.31
C ALA A 623 -27.05 14.80 6.39
N GLY A 624 -25.77 14.56 6.08
CA GLY A 624 -25.02 15.32 5.07
C GLY A 624 -25.66 15.21 3.68
N VAL A 625 -25.97 13.99 3.24
CA VAL A 625 -26.64 13.68 1.95
C VAL A 625 -28.00 14.38 1.85
N PHE A 626 -28.81 14.37 2.92
CA PHE A 626 -30.07 15.11 3.00
C PHE A 626 -29.86 16.62 2.80
N SER A 627 -28.85 17.21 3.48
CA SER A 627 -28.54 18.63 3.36
C SER A 627 -28.12 19.03 1.94
N VAL A 628 -27.21 18.27 1.32
CA VAL A 628 -26.72 18.58 -0.04
C VAL A 628 -27.74 18.21 -1.14
N SER A 629 -28.72 17.34 -0.85
CA SER A 629 -29.84 17.06 -1.76
C SER A 629 -30.79 18.25 -1.91
N ALA A 630 -30.94 19.07 -0.85
CA ALA A 630 -31.72 20.30 -0.90
C ALA A 630 -31.03 21.42 -1.72
N GLN A 631 -29.74 21.30 -1.99
CA GLN A 631 -28.98 22.22 -2.81
C GLN A 631 -29.22 21.92 -4.31
N PRO A 632 -29.69 22.89 -5.12
CA PRO A 632 -29.92 22.67 -6.54
C PRO A 632 -28.66 22.13 -7.23
N ALA A 633 -28.83 21.21 -8.18
CA ALA A 633 -27.76 20.89 -9.12
C ALA A 633 -27.26 22.19 -9.76
N ALA A 634 -25.94 22.31 -9.91
CA ALA A 634 -25.30 23.54 -10.39
C ALA A 634 -26.03 24.06 -11.63
N LEU A 635 -26.69 25.22 -11.49
CA LEU A 635 -27.53 25.78 -12.54
C LEU A 635 -26.70 25.93 -13.81
N LYS A 636 -27.17 25.34 -14.93
CA LYS A 636 -26.82 25.86 -16.26
C LYS A 636 -27.18 27.34 -16.22
N SER A 637 -26.17 28.21 -16.24
CA SER A 637 -26.33 29.61 -15.84
C SER A 637 -27.47 30.27 -16.61
N TYR A 638 -28.48 30.73 -15.87
CA TYR A 638 -29.63 31.42 -16.43
C TYR A 638 -29.15 32.75 -16.99
N LYS A 639 -29.12 32.86 -18.33
CA LYS A 639 -28.43 33.91 -19.11
C LYS A 639 -26.88 33.86 -19.07
N GLY A 640 -26.28 32.70 -19.32
CA GLY A 640 -24.87 32.62 -19.73
C GLY A 640 -24.43 31.19 -20.05
N LYS A 641 -23.64 30.97 -21.10
CA LYS A 641 -23.10 29.63 -21.40
C LYS A 641 -22.28 29.13 -20.20
N PRO A 642 -22.38 27.85 -19.78
CA PRO A 642 -21.53 27.30 -18.75
C PRO A 642 -20.09 27.21 -19.27
N THR A 643 -19.32 28.27 -19.07
CA THR A 643 -17.88 28.25 -19.34
C THR A 643 -17.17 27.51 -18.21
N VAL A 644 -17.17 26.18 -18.27
CA VAL A 644 -16.02 25.43 -17.76
C VAL A 644 -14.83 25.94 -18.58
N THR A 645 -14.06 26.84 -18.00
CA THR A 645 -12.91 27.42 -18.70
C THR A 645 -11.88 26.32 -18.94
N ALA A 646 -11.15 26.41 -20.05
CA ALA A 646 -10.07 25.46 -20.33
C ALA A 646 -8.98 25.46 -19.24
N ALA A 647 -8.95 26.49 -18.38
CA ALA A 647 -8.12 26.55 -17.18
C ALA A 647 -8.67 25.67 -16.03
N ALA A 648 -9.98 25.73 -15.72
CA ALA A 648 -10.59 24.87 -14.69
C ALA A 648 -10.52 23.38 -15.07
N SER A 649 -10.82 23.06 -16.34
CA SER A 649 -10.72 21.70 -16.87
C SER A 649 -9.28 21.15 -16.80
N ARG A 650 -8.28 22.00 -17.10
CA ARG A 650 -6.85 21.68 -16.95
C ARG A 650 -6.39 21.58 -15.49
N GLN A 651 -6.96 22.37 -14.57
CA GLN A 651 -6.61 22.27 -13.15
C GLN A 651 -7.03 20.90 -12.59
N ARG A 652 -8.23 20.42 -12.94
CA ARG A 652 -8.69 19.07 -12.58
C ARG A 652 -7.76 17.97 -13.10
N SER A 653 -7.23 18.09 -14.33
CA SER A 653 -6.37 17.06 -14.90
C SER A 653 -5.06 16.85 -14.13
N TYR A 654 -4.48 17.90 -13.53
CA TYR A 654 -3.28 17.72 -12.69
C TYR A 654 -3.55 16.87 -11.45
N TYR A 655 -4.69 17.04 -10.78
CA TYR A 655 -5.08 16.18 -9.65
C TYR A 655 -5.36 14.73 -10.09
N LEU A 656 -5.89 14.53 -11.30
CA LEU A 656 -6.04 13.18 -11.87
C LEU A 656 -4.70 12.56 -12.30
N TYR A 657 -3.70 13.35 -12.71
CA TYR A 657 -2.35 12.86 -12.94
C TYR A 657 -1.64 12.48 -11.63
N VAL A 658 -1.81 13.28 -10.56
CA VAL A 658 -1.31 12.92 -9.23
C VAL A 658 -2.01 11.67 -8.72
N LEU A 659 -3.32 11.52 -8.92
CA LEU A 659 -4.04 10.28 -8.61
C LEU A 659 -3.45 9.09 -9.36
N GLY A 660 -3.30 9.18 -10.69
CA GLY A 660 -2.73 8.10 -11.49
C GLY A 660 -1.30 7.72 -11.09
N PHE A 661 -0.48 8.69 -10.67
CA PHE A 661 0.85 8.43 -10.09
C PHE A 661 0.76 7.71 -8.74
N LEU A 662 -0.16 8.13 -7.86
CA LEU A 662 -0.37 7.51 -6.56
C LEU A 662 -0.88 6.06 -6.70
N GLU A 663 -1.81 5.78 -7.61
CA GLU A 663 -2.26 4.40 -7.86
C GLU A 663 -1.15 3.50 -8.44
N LEU A 664 -0.31 4.04 -9.33
CA LEU A 664 0.87 3.32 -9.83
C LEU A 664 1.87 3.04 -8.71
N LEU A 665 2.05 3.98 -7.77
CA LEU A 665 2.90 3.78 -6.59
C LEU A 665 2.31 2.71 -5.66
N ALA A 666 0.99 2.70 -5.43
CA ALA A 666 0.32 1.65 -4.65
C ALA A 666 0.52 0.25 -5.26
N ILE A 667 0.36 0.13 -6.58
CA ILE A 667 0.59 -1.14 -7.30
C ILE A 667 2.07 -1.55 -7.22
N ALA A 668 3.01 -0.61 -7.41
CA ALA A 668 4.44 -0.89 -7.30
C ALA A 668 4.84 -1.35 -5.88
N THR A 669 4.34 -0.69 -4.84
CA THR A 669 4.55 -1.10 -3.44
C THR A 669 3.98 -2.49 -3.17
N ALA A 670 2.76 -2.80 -3.65
CA ALA A 670 2.16 -4.12 -3.46
C ALA A 670 2.94 -5.25 -4.17
N TYR A 671 3.59 -4.93 -5.30
CA TYR A 671 4.48 -5.86 -5.99
C TYR A 671 5.80 -6.05 -5.24
N LEU A 672 6.44 -4.96 -4.79
CA LEU A 672 7.73 -5.01 -4.08
C LEU A 672 7.65 -5.65 -2.69
N ARG A 673 6.50 -5.59 -2.02
CA ARG A 673 6.24 -6.23 -0.71
C ARG A 673 5.57 -7.60 -0.81
N PHE A 674 5.48 -8.20 -2.00
CA PHE A 674 4.76 -9.47 -2.17
C PHE A 674 5.45 -10.60 -1.38
N PRO A 675 4.76 -11.30 -0.46
CA PRO A 675 5.43 -12.27 0.40
C PRO A 675 5.98 -13.49 -0.37
N THR A 676 7.21 -13.89 -0.06
CA THR A 676 7.90 -15.03 -0.71
C THR A 676 7.48 -16.38 -0.15
N TYR A 677 7.08 -16.43 1.13
CA TYR A 677 6.63 -17.64 1.85
C TYR A 677 7.65 -18.81 1.87
N ASP A 678 8.94 -18.54 1.70
CA ASP A 678 10.07 -19.49 1.65
C ASP A 678 10.93 -19.47 2.93
N TYR A 679 10.28 -19.23 4.07
CA TYR A 679 10.94 -18.94 5.34
C TYR A 679 11.63 -20.17 5.95
N THR A 680 12.83 -19.96 6.51
CA THR A 680 13.65 -20.99 7.15
C THR A 680 13.81 -20.71 8.66
N PRO A 681 13.70 -21.74 9.54
CA PRO A 681 14.05 -21.65 10.96
C PRO A 681 15.56 -21.47 11.17
N TYR A 682 15.99 -21.05 12.37
CA TYR A 682 17.40 -20.77 12.67
C TYR A 682 18.28 -22.02 12.81
N HIS A 683 17.75 -23.10 13.42
CA HIS A 683 18.52 -24.34 13.68
C HIS A 683 17.79 -25.59 13.15
N PRO A 684 17.67 -25.76 11.82
CA PRO A 684 17.04 -26.93 11.22
C PRO A 684 17.79 -28.24 11.49
N GLU A 685 19.10 -28.18 11.72
CA GLU A 685 19.98 -29.33 11.99
C GLU A 685 19.71 -30.01 13.33
N THR A 686 19.27 -29.26 14.34
CA THR A 686 18.84 -29.77 15.65
C THR A 686 17.34 -30.04 15.72
N LYS A 687 16.58 -29.76 14.65
CA LYS A 687 15.10 -29.79 14.61
C LYS A 687 14.45 -29.06 15.79
N SER A 688 15.07 -27.96 16.22
CA SER A 688 14.58 -27.18 17.36
C SER A 688 13.60 -26.09 16.94
N ILE A 689 12.70 -25.76 17.86
CA ILE A 689 11.84 -24.57 17.81
C ILE A 689 12.28 -23.66 18.95
N THR A 690 12.78 -22.47 18.63
CA THR A 690 12.91 -21.38 19.60
C THR A 690 11.57 -20.64 19.66
N ALA A 691 10.80 -20.81 20.74
CA ALA A 691 9.49 -20.19 20.90
C ALA A 691 9.51 -19.10 21.99
N GLY A 692 8.97 -17.93 21.70
CA GLY A 692 8.93 -16.79 22.63
C GLY A 692 7.54 -16.19 22.82
N ILE A 693 7.36 -15.44 23.91
CA ILE A 693 6.17 -14.66 24.20
C ILE A 693 6.59 -13.24 24.57
N TRP A 694 5.82 -12.23 24.15
CA TRP A 694 6.07 -10.85 24.53
C TRP A 694 4.80 -9.99 24.53
N THR A 695 4.52 -9.26 25.62
CA THR A 695 3.55 -8.16 25.62
C THR A 695 4.21 -6.88 25.12
N ILE A 696 3.79 -6.41 23.95
CA ILE A 696 4.54 -5.40 23.17
C ILE A 696 4.10 -3.96 23.42
N HIS A 697 3.16 -3.75 24.36
CA HIS A 697 2.61 -2.46 24.77
C HIS A 697 2.31 -1.55 23.57
N PHE A 698 1.57 -2.09 22.60
CA PHE A 698 1.14 -1.43 21.37
C PHE A 698 2.27 -0.87 20.47
N SER A 699 3.47 -1.45 20.59
CA SER A 699 4.69 -1.08 19.85
C SER A 699 5.11 0.38 20.07
N LEU A 700 4.96 0.86 21.31
CA LEU A 700 5.50 2.12 21.79
C LEU A 700 6.50 1.84 22.90
N ASP A 701 7.64 2.54 22.88
CA ASP A 701 8.62 2.48 23.97
C ASP A 701 8.31 3.49 25.08
N ASN A 702 9.03 3.37 26.22
CA ASN A 702 8.85 4.23 27.40
C ASN A 702 9.00 5.74 27.12
N ASP A 703 9.52 6.14 25.97
CA ASP A 703 9.73 7.53 25.57
C ASP A 703 8.75 7.97 24.45
N MET A 704 7.69 7.18 24.19
CA MET A 704 6.68 7.35 23.13
C MET A 704 7.26 7.31 21.69
N TRP A 705 8.27 6.46 21.45
CA TRP A 705 8.74 6.15 20.10
C TRP A 705 8.18 4.83 19.58
N SER A 706 8.04 4.74 18.27
CA SER A 706 7.74 3.48 17.58
C SER A 706 8.89 2.46 17.83
N SER A 707 8.57 1.31 18.43
CA SER A 707 9.57 0.37 18.95
C SER A 707 9.86 -0.84 18.06
N GLU A 708 9.17 -0.99 16.93
CA GLU A 708 9.17 -2.19 16.08
C GLU A 708 10.57 -2.58 15.58
N HIS A 709 11.40 -1.60 15.21
CA HIS A 709 12.78 -1.85 14.76
C HIS A 709 13.65 -2.47 15.86
N ARG A 710 13.45 -2.05 17.12
CA ARG A 710 14.18 -2.57 18.29
C ARG A 710 13.67 -3.95 18.68
N MET A 711 12.35 -4.17 18.58
CA MET A 711 11.74 -5.49 18.76
C MET A 711 12.28 -6.49 17.74
N ARG A 712 12.28 -6.11 16.45
CA ARG A 712 12.87 -6.88 15.36
C ARG A 712 14.32 -7.27 15.65
N ASP A 713 15.15 -6.31 16.08
CA ASP A 713 16.56 -6.59 16.40
C ASP A 713 16.67 -7.65 17.50
N LEU A 714 15.87 -7.53 18.58
CA LEU A 714 15.89 -8.46 19.71
C LEU A 714 15.39 -9.87 19.32
N ILE A 715 14.27 -9.96 18.59
CA ILE A 715 13.69 -11.24 18.12
C ILE A 715 14.65 -11.95 17.16
N LYS A 716 15.34 -11.20 16.30
CA LYS A 716 16.34 -11.72 15.35
C LYS A 716 17.61 -12.21 16.06
N GLU A 717 18.14 -11.40 16.96
CA GLU A 717 19.38 -11.73 17.69
C GLU A 717 19.21 -12.86 18.72
N LEU A 718 17.98 -13.13 19.18
CA LEU A 718 17.63 -14.29 20.02
C LEU A 718 17.28 -15.56 19.23
N GLU A 719 17.36 -15.51 17.89
CA GLU A 719 17.12 -16.67 17.01
C GLU A 719 15.72 -17.30 17.21
N VAL A 720 14.70 -16.45 17.39
CA VAL A 720 13.32 -16.89 17.68
C VAL A 720 12.61 -17.36 16.40
N ASP A 721 12.15 -18.62 16.39
CA ASP A 721 11.42 -19.23 15.28
C ASP A 721 9.92 -19.00 15.34
N VAL A 722 9.35 -18.94 16.54
CA VAL A 722 7.90 -18.77 16.77
C VAL A 722 7.72 -17.75 17.88
N ILE A 723 6.90 -16.72 17.69
CA ILE A 723 6.63 -15.72 18.72
C ILE A 723 5.15 -15.36 18.82
N GLY A 724 4.62 -15.42 20.04
CA GLY A 724 3.35 -14.82 20.40
C GLY A 724 3.58 -13.36 20.80
N LEU A 725 2.83 -12.43 20.21
CA LEU A 725 2.83 -11.02 20.59
C LEU A 725 1.47 -10.65 21.16
N LEU A 726 1.42 -9.96 22.30
CA LEU A 726 0.19 -9.54 22.97
C LEU A 726 0.13 -8.01 23.05
N GLU A 727 -1.09 -7.45 23.13
CA GLU A 727 -1.33 -6.01 22.94
C GLU A 727 -0.96 -5.55 21.53
N SER A 728 -1.39 -6.35 20.54
CA SER A 728 -1.04 -6.23 19.13
C SER A 728 -2.13 -5.61 18.24
N ASP A 729 -3.34 -5.33 18.76
CA ASP A 729 -4.39 -4.67 17.96
C ASP A 729 -4.13 -3.18 17.82
N LEU A 730 -3.51 -2.83 16.69
CA LEU A 730 -3.16 -1.46 16.33
C LEU A 730 -4.10 -0.87 15.25
N GLN A 731 -5.13 -1.60 14.81
CA GLN A 731 -6.01 -1.22 13.71
C GLN A 731 -7.21 -0.35 14.17
N ARG A 732 -6.92 0.61 15.05
CA ARG A 732 -7.87 1.58 15.61
C ARG A 732 -7.29 3.00 15.55
N ILE A 733 -8.17 4.01 15.50
CA ILE A 733 -7.77 5.44 15.50
C ILE A 733 -6.80 5.78 16.63
N ILE A 734 -7.02 5.24 17.84
CA ILE A 734 -6.16 5.47 19.00
C ILE A 734 -4.74 4.90 18.85
N MET A 735 -4.56 3.89 17.99
CA MET A 735 -3.28 3.30 17.66
C MET A 735 -2.80 3.72 16.25
N GLY A 736 -3.43 4.74 15.65
CA GLY A 736 -3.05 5.30 14.35
C GLY A 736 -3.46 4.45 13.14
N ASN A 737 -4.25 3.40 13.35
CA ASN A 737 -4.63 2.37 12.37
C ASN A 737 -3.38 1.75 11.71
N ARG A 738 -2.52 1.10 12.49
CA ARG A 738 -1.29 0.46 12.01
C ARG A 738 -1.28 -1.03 12.34
N ASP A 739 -0.20 -1.72 12.01
CA ASP A 739 0.01 -3.14 12.23
C ASP A 739 1.52 -3.46 12.17
N THR A 740 2.12 -3.53 13.35
CA THR A 740 3.53 -3.90 13.55
C THR A 740 3.86 -5.28 13.00
N THR A 741 2.91 -6.21 12.98
CA THR A 741 3.18 -7.60 12.60
C THR A 741 3.55 -7.71 11.12
N GLN A 742 3.08 -6.80 10.25
CA GLN A 742 3.53 -6.72 8.85
C GLN A 742 5.02 -6.42 8.73
N PHE A 743 5.54 -5.46 9.50
CA PHE A 743 6.98 -5.16 9.50
C PHE A 743 7.78 -6.35 10.02
N LEU A 744 7.38 -6.93 11.15
CA LEU A 744 8.09 -8.05 11.75
C LEU A 744 8.07 -9.29 10.85
N ALA A 745 6.93 -9.61 10.23
CA ALA A 745 6.79 -10.78 9.36
C ALA A 745 7.62 -10.67 8.08
N GLU A 746 7.67 -9.47 7.46
CA GLU A 746 8.44 -9.23 6.24
C GLU A 746 9.95 -9.11 6.52
N ASP A 747 10.39 -8.41 7.58
CA ASP A 747 11.83 -8.19 7.87
C ASP A 747 12.51 -9.40 8.53
N LEU A 748 11.76 -10.23 9.27
CA LEU A 748 12.26 -11.47 9.89
C LEU A 748 12.07 -12.71 8.99
N GLY A 749 11.23 -12.64 7.96
CA GLY A 749 10.80 -13.79 7.16
C GLY A 749 10.02 -14.79 8.01
N MET A 750 8.74 -14.48 8.27
CA MET A 750 7.83 -15.29 9.08
C MET A 750 6.40 -15.29 8.47
N TYR A 751 5.69 -16.41 8.59
CA TYR A 751 4.24 -16.46 8.46
C TYR A 751 3.61 -15.72 9.63
N VAL A 752 2.47 -15.07 9.43
CA VAL A 752 1.79 -14.26 10.45
C VAL A 752 0.31 -14.56 10.49
N ASP A 753 -0.20 -14.83 11.69
CA ASP A 753 -1.61 -14.66 12.02
C ASP A 753 -1.76 -13.38 12.86
N PHE A 754 -2.46 -12.39 12.30
CA PHE A 754 -2.76 -11.11 12.93
C PHE A 754 -3.67 -11.23 14.17
N GLY A 755 -4.30 -12.39 14.35
CA GLY A 755 -5.28 -12.65 15.41
C GLY A 755 -6.64 -12.01 15.18
N PRO A 756 -7.46 -11.89 16.24
CA PRO A 756 -8.80 -11.31 16.16
C PRO A 756 -8.76 -9.86 15.68
N GLY A 757 -9.48 -9.54 14.59
CA GLY A 757 -9.59 -8.17 14.08
C GLY A 757 -10.20 -7.16 15.08
N PRO A 758 -10.05 -5.85 14.84
CA PRO A 758 -10.51 -4.82 15.79
C PRO A 758 -12.04 -4.81 16.02
N ASN A 759 -12.82 -5.36 15.09
CA ASN A 759 -14.26 -5.62 15.27
C ASN A 759 -14.60 -6.75 16.28
N LYS A 760 -13.58 -7.40 16.86
CA LYS A 760 -13.70 -8.42 17.92
C LYS A 760 -13.55 -7.87 19.34
N HIS A 761 -13.22 -6.57 19.46
CA HIS A 761 -13.16 -5.84 20.75
C HIS A 761 -12.18 -6.41 21.78
N THR A 762 -11.01 -6.86 21.32
CA THR A 762 -9.88 -7.26 22.19
C THR A 762 -8.70 -6.32 21.99
N TRP A 763 -7.70 -6.38 22.87
CA TRP A 763 -6.41 -5.70 22.70
C TRP A 763 -5.44 -6.40 21.73
N GLY A 764 -5.87 -7.53 21.15
CA GLY A 764 -5.11 -8.30 20.18
C GLY A 764 -4.13 -9.28 20.81
N SER A 765 -3.97 -10.40 20.10
CA SER A 765 -2.84 -11.30 20.19
C SER A 765 -2.46 -11.69 18.76
N ALA A 766 -1.18 -11.89 18.47
CA ALA A 766 -0.69 -12.27 17.15
C ALA A 766 0.32 -13.41 17.26
N LEU A 767 0.42 -14.22 16.21
CA LEU A 767 1.40 -15.31 16.10
C LEU A 767 2.26 -15.09 14.87
N LEU A 768 3.58 -15.02 15.05
CA LEU A 768 4.55 -15.08 13.96
C LEU A 768 5.31 -16.40 14.04
N SER A 769 5.57 -17.03 12.89
CA SER A 769 6.22 -18.33 12.82
C SER A 769 7.09 -18.47 11.57
N LYS A 770 8.33 -18.94 11.71
CA LYS A 770 9.19 -19.37 10.59
C LYS A 770 8.70 -20.67 9.96
N PHE A 771 7.90 -21.45 10.67
CA PHE A 771 7.23 -22.65 10.17
C PHE A 771 5.87 -22.33 9.53
N PRO A 772 5.46 -23.01 8.45
CA PRO A 772 4.15 -22.79 7.82
C PRO A 772 2.99 -23.00 8.80
N ILE A 773 2.15 -21.97 8.95
CA ILE A 773 0.87 -22.06 9.68
C ILE A 773 -0.12 -22.79 8.77
N VAL A 774 -0.52 -24.01 9.15
CA VAL A 774 -1.39 -24.89 8.37
C VAL A 774 -2.86 -24.56 8.62
N ASN A 775 -3.20 -24.24 9.86
CA ASN A 775 -4.55 -23.90 10.31
C ASN A 775 -4.44 -22.95 11.51
N SER A 776 -5.37 -22.03 11.68
CA SER A 776 -5.57 -21.32 12.95
C SER A 776 -7.02 -20.94 13.20
N THR A 777 -7.39 -20.95 14.48
CA THR A 777 -8.72 -20.63 15.00
C THR A 777 -8.56 -19.51 16.03
N HIS A 778 -9.45 -18.51 15.97
CA HIS A 778 -9.51 -17.42 16.95
C HIS A 778 -10.64 -17.65 17.93
N HIS A 779 -10.32 -17.59 19.22
CA HIS A 779 -11.25 -17.75 20.32
C HIS A 779 -11.36 -16.43 21.09
N LEU A 780 -12.59 -16.03 21.39
CA LEU A 780 -12.89 -14.98 22.37
C LEU A 780 -13.38 -15.71 23.62
N LEU A 781 -12.59 -15.67 24.68
CA LEU A 781 -12.87 -16.47 25.87
C LEU A 781 -13.94 -15.79 26.75
N PRO A 782 -14.61 -16.56 27.65
CA PRO A 782 -15.70 -16.02 28.46
C PRO A 782 -15.25 -14.81 29.29
N SER A 783 -16.08 -13.76 29.27
CA SER A 783 -15.89 -12.57 30.05
C SER A 783 -17.25 -11.99 30.46
N PRO A 784 -17.83 -12.43 31.60
CA PRO A 784 -19.09 -11.88 32.08
C PRO A 784 -19.01 -10.44 32.59
N VAL A 785 -17.84 -9.98 33.06
CA VAL A 785 -17.68 -8.65 33.67
C VAL A 785 -16.62 -7.80 32.96
N GLY A 786 -15.41 -8.34 32.85
CA GLY A 786 -14.19 -7.65 32.44
C GLY A 786 -13.91 -7.66 30.95
N GLU A 787 -12.63 -7.81 30.61
CA GLU A 787 -12.13 -7.74 29.24
C GLU A 787 -12.27 -9.05 28.46
N LEU A 788 -12.61 -8.93 27.16
CA LEU A 788 -12.59 -10.05 26.22
C LEU A 788 -11.15 -10.51 25.96
N ALA A 789 -10.80 -11.64 26.54
CA ALA A 789 -9.51 -12.29 26.39
C ALA A 789 -9.39 -13.05 25.05
N PRO A 790 -8.45 -12.66 24.15
CA PRO A 790 -8.21 -13.35 22.89
C PRO A 790 -7.28 -14.57 23.05
N ALA A 791 -7.61 -15.67 22.38
CA ALA A 791 -6.68 -16.77 22.14
C ALA A 791 -6.60 -17.15 20.64
N ILE A 792 -5.41 -17.47 20.17
CA ILE A 792 -5.15 -18.14 18.89
C ILE A 792 -4.83 -19.61 19.20
N GLU A 793 -5.55 -20.54 18.59
CA GLU A 793 -5.13 -21.95 18.42
C GLU A 793 -4.58 -22.08 17.01
N ALA A 794 -3.27 -22.26 16.84
CA ALA A 794 -2.65 -22.46 15.54
C ALA A 794 -1.95 -23.82 15.44
N THR A 795 -1.89 -24.38 14.24
CA THR A 795 -1.11 -25.59 13.95
C THR A 795 -0.01 -25.24 12.95
N ILE A 796 1.25 -25.43 13.34
CA ILE A 796 2.41 -25.24 12.48
C ILE A 796 2.97 -26.59 11.99
N ASN A 797 3.56 -26.60 10.79
CA ASN A 797 4.32 -27.75 10.29
C ASN A 797 5.81 -27.57 10.60
N ALA A 798 6.26 -28.08 11.75
CA ALA A 798 7.64 -28.04 12.19
C ALA A 798 8.35 -29.35 11.82
N TYR A 799 9.29 -29.29 10.88
CA TYR A 799 10.12 -30.43 10.45
C TYR A 799 9.36 -31.68 9.97
N GLY A 800 8.14 -31.49 9.45
CA GLY A 800 7.23 -32.57 9.02
C GLY A 800 6.24 -33.04 10.10
N THR A 801 6.34 -32.51 11.32
CA THR A 801 5.44 -32.79 12.43
C THR A 801 4.50 -31.62 12.66
N LEU A 802 3.21 -31.91 12.88
CA LEU A 802 2.23 -30.90 13.26
C LEU A 802 2.34 -30.60 14.76
N VAL A 803 2.66 -29.35 15.09
CA VAL A 803 2.77 -28.84 16.46
C VAL A 803 1.71 -27.76 16.66
N ASP A 804 0.99 -27.80 17.77
CA ASP A 804 -0.01 -26.78 18.09
C ASP A 804 0.59 -25.66 18.95
N VAL A 805 0.34 -24.42 18.57
CA VAL A 805 0.80 -23.22 19.25
C VAL A 805 -0.41 -22.42 19.69
N PHE A 806 -0.55 -22.24 20.99
CA PHE A 806 -1.57 -21.41 21.60
C PHE A 806 -0.96 -20.06 21.96
N VAL A 807 -1.55 -18.95 21.50
CA VAL A 807 -1.18 -17.60 21.94
C VAL A 807 -2.35 -16.98 22.70
N PHE A 808 -2.15 -16.57 23.95
CA PHE A 808 -3.26 -16.15 24.83
C PHE A 808 -2.94 -14.92 25.69
N HIS A 809 -3.86 -13.95 25.69
CA HIS A 809 -3.84 -12.82 26.61
C HIS A 809 -5.00 -12.96 27.61
N SER A 810 -4.69 -13.21 28.90
CA SER A 810 -5.68 -13.28 29.98
C SER A 810 -6.33 -11.92 30.25
N GLY A 811 -7.58 -11.94 30.71
CA GLY A 811 -8.23 -10.77 31.32
C GLY A 811 -7.56 -10.36 32.64
N GLN A 812 -7.90 -9.15 33.09
CA GLN A 812 -7.25 -8.42 34.19
C GLN A 812 -7.44 -9.05 35.58
N GLU A 813 -6.53 -8.73 36.52
CA GLU A 813 -6.52 -9.27 37.88
C GLU A 813 -7.82 -8.98 38.65
N GLU A 814 -8.41 -7.82 38.39
CA GLU A 814 -9.61 -7.26 38.98
C GLU A 814 -10.88 -8.08 38.74
N ASP A 815 -10.89 -8.99 37.76
CA ASP A 815 -12.02 -9.85 37.42
C ASP A 815 -11.71 -11.37 37.63
N PRO A 816 -11.65 -11.87 38.88
CA PRO A 816 -11.30 -13.26 39.17
C PRO A 816 -12.18 -14.32 38.51
N GLU A 817 -13.48 -14.05 38.30
CA GLU A 817 -14.40 -15.01 37.68
C GLU A 817 -14.19 -15.13 36.17
N ASP A 818 -13.97 -14.00 35.47
CA ASP A 818 -13.55 -13.97 34.08
C ASP A 818 -12.28 -14.81 33.91
N ARG A 819 -11.25 -14.54 34.73
CA ARG A 819 -9.98 -15.29 34.71
C ARG A 819 -10.14 -16.78 35.03
N ARG A 820 -11.04 -17.15 35.95
CA ARG A 820 -11.37 -18.54 36.26
C ARG A 820 -11.96 -19.22 35.02
N LEU A 821 -13.01 -18.66 34.43
CA LEU A 821 -13.67 -19.18 33.23
C LEU A 821 -12.73 -19.27 32.02
N GLN A 822 -11.87 -18.27 31.83
CA GLN A 822 -10.84 -18.24 30.80
C GLN A 822 -9.84 -19.38 30.98
N SER A 823 -9.36 -19.60 32.21
CA SER A 823 -8.44 -20.71 32.50
C SER A 823 -9.05 -22.08 32.23
N GLU A 824 -10.34 -22.26 32.54
CA GLU A 824 -11.06 -23.52 32.29
C GLU A 824 -11.26 -23.79 30.81
N TYR A 825 -11.61 -22.75 30.04
CA TYR A 825 -11.76 -22.84 28.59
C TYR A 825 -10.43 -23.19 27.92
N LEU A 826 -9.35 -22.48 28.25
CA LEU A 826 -8.05 -22.71 27.63
C LEU A 826 -7.46 -24.06 28.04
N ALA A 827 -7.59 -24.48 29.30
CA ALA A 827 -7.17 -25.79 29.75
C ALA A 827 -7.90 -26.92 28.98
N ALA A 828 -9.22 -26.79 28.79
CA ALA A 828 -9.98 -27.76 27.99
C ALA A 828 -9.53 -27.80 26.52
N LEU A 829 -9.25 -26.64 25.91
CA LEU A 829 -8.76 -26.53 24.54
C LEU A 829 -7.36 -27.18 24.39
N MET A 830 -6.42 -26.84 25.26
CA MET A 830 -5.09 -27.44 25.30
C MET A 830 -5.14 -28.95 25.57
N LYS A 831 -6.10 -29.43 26.39
CA LYS A 831 -6.28 -30.86 26.67
C LYS A 831 -6.81 -31.63 25.46
N ALA A 832 -7.62 -31.00 24.62
CA ALA A 832 -8.29 -31.65 23.48
C ALA A 832 -7.32 -32.05 22.36
N THR A 833 -6.22 -31.31 22.14
CA THR A 833 -5.23 -31.72 21.12
C THR A 833 -4.36 -32.90 21.58
N PRO A 834 -4.23 -33.98 20.78
CA PRO A 834 -3.29 -35.07 21.04
C PRO A 834 -1.87 -34.78 20.53
N ARG A 835 -1.64 -33.62 19.91
CA ARG A 835 -0.34 -33.26 19.28
C ARG A 835 0.64 -32.70 20.32
N PRO A 836 1.94 -32.66 20.01
CA PRO A 836 2.88 -31.78 20.69
C PRO A 836 2.37 -30.35 20.65
N ALA A 837 2.47 -29.62 21.76
CA ALA A 837 1.93 -28.27 21.85
C ALA A 837 2.75 -27.34 22.73
N ILE A 838 2.66 -26.03 22.45
CA ILE A 838 3.27 -24.92 23.18
C ILE A 838 2.18 -23.88 23.48
N LEU A 839 2.12 -23.37 24.72
CA LEU A 839 1.38 -22.17 25.08
C LEU A 839 2.37 -21.01 25.23
N LEU A 840 2.03 -19.87 24.64
CA LEU A 840 2.74 -18.60 24.71
C LEU A 840 1.74 -17.57 25.25
N SER A 841 1.84 -17.18 26.52
CA SER A 841 0.73 -16.49 27.19
C SER A 841 1.10 -15.49 28.26
N TYR A 842 0.19 -14.54 28.50
CA TYR A 842 0.19 -13.63 29.65
C TYR A 842 -0.98 -14.01 30.57
N LEU A 843 -0.68 -14.43 31.80
CA LEU A 843 -1.62 -15.12 32.70
C LEU A 843 -1.93 -14.40 34.02
N VAL A 844 -1.06 -13.48 34.47
CA VAL A 844 -1.22 -12.69 35.72
C VAL A 844 -1.33 -13.56 36.98
N ILE A 845 -0.56 -14.65 37.05
CA ILE A 845 -0.61 -15.65 38.15
C ILE A 845 0.76 -15.81 38.78
N LYS A 846 0.78 -16.32 40.01
CA LYS A 846 2.00 -16.88 40.63
C LYS A 846 2.14 -18.37 40.32
N PRO A 847 3.37 -18.88 40.13
CA PRO A 847 3.62 -20.31 40.00
C PRO A 847 3.11 -21.09 41.22
N GLY A 848 2.41 -22.20 40.99
CA GLY A 848 1.83 -23.04 42.04
C GLY A 848 0.51 -22.54 42.66
N GLU A 849 0.10 -21.29 42.44
CA GLU A 849 -1.07 -20.69 43.10
C GLU A 849 -2.33 -20.63 42.21
N GLY A 850 -3.49 -20.94 42.79
CA GLY A 850 -4.80 -20.72 42.16
C GLY A 850 -4.94 -21.32 40.75
N ASN A 851 -5.26 -20.47 39.77
CA ASN A 851 -5.50 -20.85 38.38
C ASN A 851 -4.26 -21.45 37.67
N TYR A 852 -3.05 -21.29 38.22
CA TYR A 852 -1.85 -22.02 37.75
C TYR A 852 -2.11 -23.52 37.63
N ASN A 853 -2.76 -24.10 38.64
CA ASN A 853 -3.07 -25.54 38.68
C ASN A 853 -4.22 -25.96 37.74
N THR A 854 -4.84 -25.02 37.02
CA THR A 854 -5.71 -25.30 35.88
C THR A 854 -4.94 -25.27 34.56
N TYR A 855 -3.99 -24.34 34.40
CA TYR A 855 -3.12 -24.26 33.21
C TYR A 855 -2.03 -25.33 33.17
N VAL A 856 -1.50 -25.74 34.32
CA VAL A 856 -0.39 -26.71 34.47
C VAL A 856 -0.89 -27.96 35.18
N GLY A 857 -0.53 -29.14 34.67
CA GLY A 857 -0.91 -30.44 35.23
C GLY A 857 -1.99 -31.17 34.43
N GLU A 858 -2.68 -32.13 35.05
CA GLU A 858 -3.54 -33.08 34.32
C GLU A 858 -4.71 -32.45 33.58
N LYS A 859 -5.27 -31.34 34.07
CA LYS A 859 -6.46 -30.67 33.52
C LYS A 859 -6.24 -30.15 32.10
N SER A 860 -5.08 -29.55 31.83
CA SER A 860 -4.63 -29.13 30.50
C SER A 860 -3.76 -30.17 29.79
N GLY A 861 -3.05 -31.00 30.56
CA GLY A 861 -1.96 -31.84 30.05
C GLY A 861 -0.67 -31.09 29.74
N MET A 862 -0.53 -29.82 30.15
CA MET A 862 0.66 -29.00 29.90
C MET A 862 1.61 -29.00 31.11
N LYS A 863 2.91 -28.90 30.83
CA LYS A 863 4.01 -28.66 31.78
C LYS A 863 4.49 -27.22 31.66
N ASP A 864 5.01 -26.66 32.74
CA ASP A 864 5.66 -25.35 32.75
C ASP A 864 7.10 -25.43 32.22
N ILE A 865 7.54 -24.42 31.46
CA ILE A 865 8.92 -24.25 31.01
C ILE A 865 9.92 -24.22 32.17
N ASP A 866 9.56 -23.72 33.35
CA ASP A 866 10.39 -23.81 34.56
C ASP A 866 9.59 -23.63 35.87
N PRO A 867 9.11 -24.72 36.50
CA PRO A 867 8.38 -24.64 37.78
C PRO A 867 9.16 -24.03 38.95
N SER A 868 10.49 -23.85 38.83
CA SER A 868 11.33 -23.26 39.89
C SER A 868 11.50 -21.74 39.75
N ASP A 869 11.08 -21.18 38.62
CA ASP A 869 11.06 -19.73 38.40
C ASP A 869 9.84 -19.10 39.09
N TRP A 870 10.01 -18.84 40.39
CA TRP A 870 9.00 -18.29 41.29
C TRP A 870 8.71 -16.80 41.07
N ASP A 871 9.58 -16.08 40.36
CA ASP A 871 9.50 -14.63 40.11
C ASP A 871 8.82 -14.32 38.77
N ARG A 872 7.86 -15.18 38.37
CA ARG A 872 6.96 -14.95 37.23
C ARG A 872 5.58 -14.50 37.69
N TRP A 873 5.00 -13.64 36.86
CA TRP A 873 3.70 -13.03 37.11
C TRP A 873 2.91 -12.87 35.82
N CYS A 874 3.49 -12.12 34.88
CA CYS A 874 2.92 -11.81 33.58
C CYS A 874 3.00 -13.01 32.62
N GLU A 875 4.18 -13.26 32.08
CA GLU A 875 4.40 -14.16 30.94
C GLU A 875 4.75 -15.59 31.33
N TYR A 876 4.24 -16.53 30.54
CA TYR A 876 4.38 -17.97 30.71
C TYR A 876 4.52 -18.68 29.36
N ILE A 877 5.48 -19.61 29.31
CA ILE A 877 5.59 -20.63 28.28
C ILE A 877 5.23 -21.98 28.91
N LEU A 878 4.25 -22.69 28.37
CA LEU A 878 3.93 -24.07 28.76
C LEU A 878 4.10 -25.00 27.55
N TYR A 879 4.31 -26.30 27.77
CA TYR A 879 4.52 -27.26 26.69
C TYR A 879 4.03 -28.68 27.01
N LYS A 880 3.86 -29.49 25.97
CA LYS A 880 3.70 -30.96 26.04
C LYS A 880 4.13 -31.62 24.73
N GLY A 881 4.44 -32.92 24.77
CA GLY A 881 4.84 -33.73 23.62
C GLY A 881 6.16 -33.32 22.96
N LEU A 882 6.98 -32.50 23.61
CA LEU A 882 8.24 -31.95 23.10
C LEU A 882 9.34 -32.10 24.17
N LYS A 883 10.59 -32.31 23.76
CA LYS A 883 11.73 -32.16 24.68
C LYS A 883 12.05 -30.68 24.86
N ARG A 884 12.01 -30.17 26.10
CA ARG A 884 12.52 -28.83 26.44
C ARG A 884 14.04 -28.89 26.55
N THR A 885 14.77 -28.03 25.85
CA THR A 885 16.24 -27.99 25.92
C THR A 885 16.77 -26.78 26.65
N GLY A 886 16.04 -25.65 26.65
CA GLY A 886 16.41 -24.49 27.46
C GLY A 886 15.32 -23.44 27.63
N TYR A 887 15.58 -22.50 28.54
CA TYR A 887 14.72 -21.39 28.93
C TYR A 887 15.55 -20.13 29.22
N ALA A 888 15.10 -18.97 28.75
CA ALA A 888 15.74 -17.68 28.99
C ALA A 888 14.72 -16.56 29.21
N ARG A 889 15.04 -15.63 30.13
CA ARG A 889 14.34 -14.36 30.35
C ARG A 889 15.25 -13.20 29.96
N VAL A 890 14.84 -12.37 29.01
CA VAL A 890 15.69 -11.30 28.45
C VAL A 890 15.13 -9.92 28.79
N SER A 891 15.99 -9.04 29.33
CA SER A 891 15.56 -7.74 29.83
C SER A 891 14.98 -6.84 28.73
N ARG A 892 13.85 -6.20 29.03
CA ARG A 892 13.11 -5.31 28.11
C ARG A 892 13.80 -3.99 27.76
N HIS A 893 14.80 -3.59 28.56
CA HIS A 893 15.35 -2.25 28.59
C HIS A 893 14.22 -1.20 28.65
N THR A 894 14.05 -0.38 27.60
CA THR A 894 12.97 0.61 27.49
C THR A 894 11.89 0.27 26.45
N ILE A 895 11.95 -0.89 25.77
CA ILE A 895 11.09 -1.21 24.60
C ILE A 895 9.60 -1.28 24.94
N THR A 896 9.27 -1.83 26.10
CA THR A 896 7.92 -2.14 26.61
C THR A 896 8.05 -2.34 28.12
N ASP A 897 6.96 -2.65 28.83
CA ASP A 897 6.89 -2.90 30.28
C ASP A 897 7.17 -4.35 30.71
N THR A 898 7.02 -5.32 29.81
CA THR A 898 7.38 -6.74 30.01
C THR A 898 8.74 -7.13 29.39
N GLU A 899 9.43 -8.06 30.04
CA GLU A 899 10.56 -8.82 29.48
C GLU A 899 10.17 -9.67 28.26
N LEU A 900 11.15 -10.23 27.54
CA LEU A 900 10.91 -11.27 26.54
C LEU A 900 11.30 -12.62 27.13
N GLN A 901 10.35 -13.55 27.23
CA GLN A 901 10.62 -14.95 27.60
C GLN A 901 10.75 -15.85 26.37
N VAL A 902 11.72 -16.78 26.40
CA VAL A 902 12.00 -17.69 25.28
C VAL A 902 12.33 -19.11 25.78
N GLY A 903 11.73 -20.12 25.17
CA GLY A 903 12.05 -21.54 25.39
C GLY A 903 12.52 -22.23 24.10
N LYS A 904 13.51 -23.13 24.20
CA LYS A 904 13.93 -24.00 23.08
C LYS A 904 13.38 -25.41 23.27
N PHE A 905 12.79 -25.97 22.21
CA PHE A 905 12.16 -27.29 22.18
C PHE A 905 12.69 -28.14 21.01
N VAL A 906 12.70 -29.47 21.13
CA VAL A 906 13.01 -30.41 20.03
C VAL A 906 11.79 -31.28 19.72
N VAL A 907 11.46 -31.38 18.43
CA VAL A 907 10.15 -31.86 17.95
C VAL A 907 10.02 -33.39 17.85
N ASP A 908 11.13 -34.11 17.70
CA ASP A 908 11.15 -35.58 17.53
C ASP A 908 11.75 -36.33 18.74
N GLN A 909 11.79 -35.68 19.91
CA GLN A 909 12.30 -36.26 21.16
C GLN A 909 11.22 -36.22 22.26
N PRO A 910 11.19 -37.22 23.16
CA PRO A 910 10.21 -37.29 24.24
C PRO A 910 10.42 -36.19 25.28
N GLU A 911 9.36 -35.85 26.00
CA GLU A 911 9.42 -34.93 27.14
C GLU A 911 10.46 -35.38 28.19
N ASN A 912 11.20 -34.42 28.72
CA ASN A 912 12.18 -34.61 29.78
C ASN A 912 11.68 -34.17 31.17
N GLY A 913 12.51 -34.40 32.18
CA GLY A 913 12.32 -33.93 33.56
C GLY A 913 12.79 -32.50 33.78
N ASN A 914 12.81 -32.06 35.04
CA ASN A 914 13.29 -30.72 35.46
C ASN A 914 14.77 -30.70 35.86
N ASP A 915 15.54 -31.70 35.46
CA ASP A 915 16.97 -31.80 35.75
C ASP A 915 17.75 -30.78 34.90
N VAL A 916 18.26 -29.75 35.57
CA VAL A 916 19.05 -28.67 34.95
C VAL A 916 20.47 -29.18 34.68
N ILE A 917 20.97 -28.94 33.46
CA ILE A 917 22.33 -29.30 33.04
C ILE A 917 23.19 -28.05 32.76
N PRO A 918 24.52 -28.11 32.97
CA PRO A 918 25.42 -27.03 32.57
C PRO A 918 25.49 -26.88 31.04
N GLU A 919 25.74 -25.65 30.58
CA GLU A 919 25.74 -25.30 29.15
C GLU A 919 26.79 -26.04 28.30
N ASP A 920 27.91 -26.45 28.90
CA ASP A 920 28.97 -27.18 28.20
C ASP A 920 28.51 -28.55 27.66
N GLN A 921 27.51 -29.16 28.31
CA GLN A 921 26.86 -30.41 27.91
C GLN A 921 25.76 -30.23 26.84
N VAL A 922 25.37 -28.99 26.54
CA VAL A 922 24.32 -28.67 25.56
C VAL A 922 24.94 -28.58 24.17
N ALA A 923 24.30 -29.17 23.14
CA ALA A 923 24.77 -29.05 21.77
C ALA A 923 24.70 -27.58 21.26
N PRO A 924 25.67 -27.08 20.46
CA PRO A 924 25.74 -25.66 20.10
C PRO A 924 24.44 -25.03 19.55
N GLY A 925 23.73 -25.67 18.60
CA GLY A 925 22.45 -25.14 18.07
C GLY A 925 21.28 -25.11 19.09
N LEU A 926 21.43 -25.80 20.22
CA LEU A 926 20.47 -25.78 21.33
C LEU A 926 20.83 -24.75 22.42
N ARG A 927 21.99 -24.09 22.33
CA ARG A 927 22.37 -22.98 23.22
C ARG A 927 21.65 -21.71 22.80
N PHE A 928 21.46 -20.77 23.73
CA PHE A 928 21.04 -19.40 23.40
C PHE A 928 22.26 -18.52 23.09
N PRO A 929 22.11 -17.44 22.32
CA PRO A 929 23.23 -16.59 21.90
C PRO A 929 24.04 -15.99 23.06
N ASP A 930 25.37 -16.07 22.97
CA ASP A 930 26.29 -15.48 23.96
C ASP A 930 26.15 -13.95 24.08
N LEU A 931 25.60 -13.29 23.05
CA LEU A 931 25.46 -11.84 22.93
C LEU A 931 24.74 -11.16 24.11
N PHE A 932 23.86 -11.89 24.81
CA PHE A 932 23.07 -11.37 25.94
C PHE A 932 23.67 -11.69 27.32
N LYS A 933 24.85 -12.32 27.39
CA LYS A 933 25.55 -12.59 28.66
C LYS A 933 26.22 -11.33 29.20
N GLY A 934 26.37 -11.23 30.53
CA GLY A 934 26.99 -10.09 31.19
C GLY A 934 26.18 -8.79 31.02
N GLU A 935 26.80 -7.74 30.47
CA GLU A 935 26.09 -6.48 30.19
C GLU A 935 25.16 -6.56 28.96
N GLY A 936 25.30 -7.59 28.14
CA GLY A 936 24.48 -7.83 26.95
C GLY A 936 24.63 -6.77 25.85
N VAL A 937 23.56 -6.53 25.10
CA VAL A 937 23.54 -5.66 23.91
C VAL A 937 22.40 -4.65 23.97
N ARG A 938 22.71 -3.35 23.79
CA ARG A 938 21.73 -2.24 23.78
C ARG A 938 20.79 -2.19 25.01
N GLY A 939 21.24 -2.69 26.16
CA GLY A 939 20.46 -2.79 27.41
C GLY A 939 19.66 -4.09 27.59
N HIS A 940 19.71 -4.99 26.59
CA HIS A 940 19.11 -6.32 26.63
C HIS A 940 20.16 -7.34 27.07
N ARG A 941 19.87 -8.07 28.15
CA ARG A 941 20.71 -9.14 28.71
C ARG A 941 19.86 -10.24 29.32
N TYR A 942 20.43 -11.43 29.52
CA TYR A 942 19.81 -12.43 30.37
C TYR A 942 19.64 -11.87 31.79
N HIS A 943 18.43 -11.99 32.33
CA HIS A 943 18.09 -11.42 33.64
C HIS A 943 17.26 -12.41 34.47
N VAL A 944 17.04 -12.06 35.74
CA VAL A 944 16.60 -12.96 36.83
C VAL A 944 17.62 -14.06 37.16
N PHE A 945 18.09 -14.82 36.17
CA PHE A 945 19.11 -15.85 36.33
C PHE A 945 20.53 -15.38 35.93
N ASN A 946 20.64 -14.31 35.15
CA ASN A 946 21.87 -13.81 34.49
C ASN A 946 22.45 -14.74 33.39
N GLU A 947 21.90 -15.94 33.23
CA GLU A 947 22.25 -16.92 32.19
C GLU A 947 21.00 -17.73 31.77
N PRO A 948 21.00 -18.37 30.58
CA PRO A 948 19.95 -19.32 30.21
C PRO A 948 20.01 -20.60 31.05
N ARG A 949 18.86 -21.20 31.33
CA ARG A 949 18.75 -22.53 31.96
C ARG A 949 18.60 -23.60 30.88
N TYR A 950 19.25 -24.74 31.07
CA TYR A 950 19.22 -25.87 30.12
C TYR A 950 18.84 -27.17 30.81
N TYR A 951 18.27 -28.13 30.06
CA TYR A 951 17.67 -29.35 30.62
C TYR A 951 18.09 -30.63 29.87
N ALA A 952 18.21 -31.72 30.63
CA ALA A 952 18.72 -33.03 30.17
C ALA A 952 17.93 -33.67 29.01
#